data_AF-A0A4U8W6T6-F1
#
_entry.id   AF-A0A4U8W6T6-F1
#
_cell.length_a   1.000
_cell.length_b   1.000
_cell.length_c   1.000
_cell.angle_alpha   90.00
_cell.angle_beta   90.00
_cell.angle_gamma   90.00
#
_symmetry.space_group_name_H-M   'P 1'
#
loop_
_entity.id
_entity.type
_entity.pdbx_description
1 polymer ?
#
loop_
_entity_poly.entity_id
_entity_poly.type
_entity_poly.pdbx_seq_one_letter_code
_entity_poly.pdbx_strand_id
1 'polypeptide(L)'
;MEPTARQRAALGLICDTFAPGDGQGVPSASELGAVDTVVRMLERNPREAETKQLMTLLNLWDSRVFGLLSGSGPRRFSALSPAERELALLRLGDSRFAVKRTLFHALKSAALLAYNVTPGPTGANPLWKQMGYPDPPGPLAAAAAPPLEPLRPAEPTTLTCDVVVVGSGAGGGTAAAVLAEAGLDVVVLERGEYYDDRDFGTGERDALLRLYAPGPQATTEGQLTLAAGSCLGGGTVVNWSTSLPTPDDVRTEWAELGVPQFTTTEFDDALAVVQQRLGVNRDHSPLSARDAVLERGATALGWDVDTLPRNVSDACDAGTDCGSCGYGCRLGAKQSVTKTWLHDAASRGARLVVDANVRTIEVKNGRAEGVTAITGSGARVHVRARAVVVAAGAIQTPALLRRSGLRGDAIGRYLRLHPAAAVYGVFDEEIRPWEGGLQTRICRHDQNLDGRGYGVIYETGPVQPGLAVGFMNWRGAAAHRSRMLELARTGVVGVITRDRDHGSVSIDRSGEAVVSYRLSDYDRAHLRTGISGAAQILEAAGARRIFSGHQAGVGYEPGIRGSHAEFVAAGDAAGYGPGQCAMAALHIMGSARMGDSRRTSATDPDGATWEVPNIVVADASCFPTSSGVNPMVTIEAIAYMNAKRLAARLA
;
A
#
# COMPACT_ATOMS: atom_id res chain seq x y z
N MET A 1 23.86 -4.32 -5.24
CA MET A 1 24.76 -4.93 -6.26
C MET A 1 24.47 -4.23 -7.56
N GLU A 2 25.44 -3.51 -8.11
CA GLU A 2 25.23 -2.75 -9.34
C GLU A 2 25.10 -3.71 -10.55
N PRO A 3 24.12 -3.51 -11.45
CA PRO A 3 24.01 -4.34 -12.64
C PRO A 3 25.19 -4.10 -13.59
N THR A 4 25.74 -5.19 -14.14
CA THR A 4 26.77 -5.16 -15.19
C THR A 4 26.25 -4.47 -16.46
N ALA A 5 27.16 -4.02 -17.34
CA ALA A 5 26.78 -3.41 -18.63
C ALA A 5 25.83 -4.30 -19.46
N ARG A 6 26.05 -5.63 -19.45
CA ARG A 6 25.17 -6.59 -20.13
C ARG A 6 23.77 -6.64 -19.50
N GLN A 7 23.68 -6.63 -18.17
CA GLN A 7 22.40 -6.63 -17.46
C GLN A 7 21.65 -5.32 -17.67
N ARG A 8 22.35 -4.18 -17.64
CA ARG A 8 21.77 -2.86 -17.96
C ARG A 8 21.24 -2.82 -19.40
N ALA A 9 21.99 -3.34 -20.38
CA ALA A 9 21.54 -3.42 -21.77
C ALA A 9 20.30 -4.31 -21.94
N ALA A 10 20.26 -5.46 -21.26
CA ALA A 10 19.07 -6.33 -21.26
C ALA A 10 17.86 -5.62 -20.63
N LEU A 11 18.05 -4.92 -19.51
CA LEU A 11 17.01 -4.14 -18.84
C LEU A 11 16.49 -3.01 -19.74
N GLY A 12 17.39 -2.26 -20.41
CA GLY A 12 17.02 -1.24 -21.39
C GLY A 12 16.14 -1.79 -22.51
N LEU A 13 16.52 -2.91 -23.11
CA LEU A 13 15.70 -3.57 -24.14
C LEU A 13 14.32 -3.99 -23.64
N ILE A 14 14.21 -4.45 -22.38
CA ILE A 14 12.91 -4.78 -21.77
C ILE A 14 12.07 -3.51 -21.62
N CYS A 15 12.65 -2.47 -21.01
CA CYS A 15 11.98 -1.19 -20.76
C CYS A 15 11.51 -0.54 -22.07
N ASP A 16 12.36 -0.51 -23.10
CA ASP A 16 12.03 0.06 -24.41
C ASP A 16 10.99 -0.77 -25.16
N THR A 17 10.89 -2.07 -24.89
CA THR A 17 9.80 -2.88 -25.46
C THR A 17 8.45 -2.50 -24.85
N PHE A 18 8.41 -2.20 -23.54
CA PHE A 18 7.19 -1.75 -22.88
C PHE A 18 6.80 -0.30 -23.26
N ALA A 19 7.80 0.57 -23.41
CA ALA A 19 7.64 1.99 -23.74
C ALA A 19 8.77 2.45 -24.71
N PRO A 20 8.59 2.27 -26.03
CA PRO A 20 9.60 2.57 -27.04
C PRO A 20 9.72 4.06 -27.43
N GLY A 21 8.86 4.92 -26.87
CA GLY A 21 8.71 6.30 -27.35
C GLY A 21 7.84 6.40 -28.60
N ASP A 22 7.75 7.60 -29.18
CA ASP A 22 6.95 7.86 -30.40
C ASP A 22 7.78 8.28 -31.62
N GLY A 23 9.09 8.47 -31.46
CA GLY A 23 9.98 8.96 -32.52
C GLY A 23 9.71 10.40 -32.97
N GLN A 24 8.83 11.14 -32.28
CA GLN A 24 8.39 12.49 -32.62
C GLN A 24 8.49 13.49 -31.46
N GLY A 25 8.92 13.05 -30.28
CA GLY A 25 9.21 13.93 -29.13
C GLY A 25 9.06 13.26 -27.77
N VAL A 26 8.42 12.09 -27.70
CA VAL A 26 8.38 11.25 -26.50
C VAL A 26 9.51 10.22 -26.58
N PRO A 27 10.50 10.27 -25.67
CA PRO A 27 11.63 9.35 -25.68
C PRO A 27 11.21 7.93 -25.29
N SER A 28 12.05 6.97 -25.69
CA SER A 28 12.00 5.61 -25.14
C SER A 28 12.28 5.60 -23.64
N ALA A 29 11.97 4.49 -22.97
CA ALA A 29 12.20 4.35 -21.54
C ALA A 29 13.68 4.50 -21.15
N SER A 30 14.60 3.95 -21.93
CA SER A 30 16.04 4.08 -21.72
C SER A 30 16.50 5.53 -21.90
N GLU A 31 16.07 6.21 -22.96
CA GLU A 31 16.41 7.62 -23.22
C GLU A 31 15.86 8.58 -22.15
N LEU A 32 14.69 8.26 -21.58
CA LEU A 32 14.11 9.01 -20.47
C LEU A 32 14.88 8.81 -19.15
N GLY A 33 15.72 7.77 -19.03
CA GLY A 33 16.40 7.41 -17.78
C GLY A 33 15.55 6.53 -16.84
N ALA A 34 14.50 5.87 -17.35
CA ALA A 34 13.69 4.96 -16.56
C ALA A 34 14.48 3.75 -16.06
N VAL A 35 15.48 3.29 -16.82
CA VAL A 35 16.37 2.18 -16.42
C VAL A 35 17.10 2.50 -15.11
N ASP A 36 17.62 3.72 -14.95
CA ASP A 36 18.29 4.12 -13.72
C ASP A 36 17.30 4.27 -12.56
N THR A 37 16.08 4.70 -12.82
CA THR A 37 15.00 4.69 -11.82
C THR A 37 14.69 3.26 -11.35
N VAL A 38 14.61 2.27 -12.25
CA VAL A 38 14.45 0.85 -11.88
C VAL A 38 15.61 0.39 -10.99
N VAL A 39 16.85 0.67 -11.39
CA VAL A 39 18.04 0.28 -10.62
C VAL A 39 18.02 0.87 -9.21
N ARG A 40 17.72 2.17 -9.08
CA ARG A 40 17.60 2.84 -7.77
C ARG A 40 16.51 2.23 -6.88
N MET A 41 15.36 1.87 -7.46
CA MET A 41 14.29 1.20 -6.71
C MET A 41 14.73 -0.19 -6.23
N LEU A 42 15.49 -0.94 -7.03
CA LEU A 42 15.99 -2.27 -6.69
C LEU A 42 17.09 -2.25 -5.62
N GLU A 43 17.95 -1.23 -5.61
CA GLU A 43 19.02 -1.09 -4.61
C GLU A 43 18.49 -0.99 -3.18
N ARG A 44 17.26 -0.52 -3.00
CA ARG A 44 16.60 -0.43 -1.69
C ARG A 44 16.01 -1.76 -1.21
N ASN A 45 15.88 -2.78 -2.08
CA ASN A 45 15.25 -4.04 -1.70
C ASN A 45 16.10 -4.77 -0.64
N PRO A 46 15.56 -5.02 0.57
CA PRO A 46 16.31 -5.66 1.65
C PRO A 46 16.63 -7.14 1.36
N ARG A 47 15.94 -7.77 0.41
CA ARG A 47 16.10 -9.19 0.09
C ARG A 47 17.14 -9.41 -1.01
N GLU A 48 18.39 -9.63 -0.60
CA GLU A 48 19.50 -9.92 -1.53
C GLU A 48 19.22 -11.07 -2.50
N ALA A 49 18.45 -12.08 -2.05
CA ALA A 49 18.09 -13.23 -2.88
C ALA A 49 17.26 -12.83 -4.10
N GLU A 50 16.31 -11.90 -3.95
CA GLU A 50 15.49 -11.41 -5.05
C GLU A 50 16.34 -10.60 -6.04
N THR A 51 17.24 -9.76 -5.53
CA THR A 51 18.19 -9.01 -6.35
C THR A 51 19.09 -9.97 -7.15
N LYS A 52 19.64 -11.02 -6.53
CA LYS A 52 20.46 -12.04 -7.22
C LYS A 52 19.65 -12.83 -8.27
N GLN A 53 18.40 -13.16 -7.97
CA GLN A 53 17.50 -13.83 -8.92
C GLN A 53 17.22 -12.95 -10.14
N LEU A 54 16.93 -11.67 -9.95
CA LEU A 54 16.75 -10.71 -11.05
C LEU A 54 18.03 -10.58 -11.89
N MET A 55 19.20 -10.46 -11.26
CA MET A 55 20.48 -10.38 -11.98
C MET A 55 20.76 -11.64 -12.81
N THR A 56 20.39 -12.80 -12.29
CA THR A 56 20.48 -14.09 -13.02
C THR A 56 19.54 -14.12 -14.22
N LEU A 57 18.29 -13.67 -14.03
CA LEU A 57 17.31 -13.54 -15.10
C LEU A 57 17.81 -12.61 -16.21
N LEU A 58 18.32 -11.42 -15.87
CA LEU A 58 18.83 -10.44 -16.83
C LEU A 58 20.02 -10.99 -17.65
N ASN A 59 20.88 -11.80 -17.04
CA ASN A 59 21.97 -12.47 -17.76
C ASN A 59 21.46 -13.48 -18.80
N LEU A 60 20.38 -14.19 -18.46
CA LEU A 60 19.74 -15.18 -19.33
C LEU A 60 18.80 -14.54 -20.36
N TRP A 61 18.34 -13.32 -20.13
CA TRP A 61 17.32 -12.65 -20.94
C TRP A 61 17.68 -12.58 -22.43
N ASP A 62 18.92 -12.20 -22.74
CA ASP A 62 19.40 -12.12 -24.12
C ASP A 62 20.10 -13.40 -24.61
N SER A 63 19.62 -14.57 -24.16
CA SER A 63 20.14 -15.87 -24.57
C SER A 63 19.19 -16.61 -25.52
N ARG A 64 19.73 -17.57 -26.30
CA ARG A 64 18.91 -18.47 -27.12
C ARG A 64 17.96 -19.33 -26.28
N VAL A 65 18.33 -19.62 -25.03
CA VAL A 65 17.50 -20.38 -24.07
C VAL A 65 16.26 -19.58 -23.71
N PHE A 66 16.40 -18.28 -23.43
CA PHE A 66 15.25 -17.40 -23.20
C PHE A 66 14.38 -17.25 -24.45
N GLY A 67 14.97 -17.22 -25.65
CA GLY A 67 14.24 -17.28 -26.90
C GLY A 67 13.28 -18.47 -26.98
N LEU A 68 13.72 -19.66 -26.56
CA LEU A 68 12.85 -20.84 -26.48
C LEU A 68 11.75 -20.68 -25.41
N LEU A 69 12.08 -20.13 -24.23
CA LEU A 69 11.13 -19.92 -23.14
C LEU A 69 10.03 -18.90 -23.48
N SER A 70 10.35 -17.89 -24.27
CA SER A 70 9.44 -16.83 -24.73
C SER A 70 8.68 -17.19 -26.03
N GLY A 71 8.95 -18.37 -26.61
CA GLY A 71 8.33 -18.83 -27.85
C GLY A 71 8.87 -18.15 -29.11
N SER A 72 10.03 -17.49 -29.03
CA SER A 72 10.68 -16.77 -30.13
C SER A 72 11.66 -17.65 -30.94
N GLY A 73 11.77 -18.93 -30.59
CA GLY A 73 12.75 -19.87 -31.14
C GLY A 73 14.15 -19.66 -30.55
N PRO A 74 15.22 -20.29 -31.08
CA PRO A 74 16.58 -20.16 -30.57
C PRO A 74 17.26 -18.84 -30.96
N ARG A 75 16.51 -17.73 -30.93
CA ARG A 75 16.97 -16.37 -31.23
C ARG A 75 17.15 -15.58 -29.93
N ARG A 76 18.11 -14.66 -29.93
CA ARG A 76 18.31 -13.72 -28.81
C ARG A 76 17.24 -12.64 -28.84
N PHE A 77 16.83 -12.12 -27.69
CA PHE A 77 15.80 -11.09 -27.59
C PHE A 77 16.22 -9.79 -28.31
N SER A 78 17.49 -9.43 -28.24
CA SER A 78 18.13 -8.33 -28.95
C SER A 78 18.10 -8.48 -30.48
N ALA A 79 18.06 -9.71 -30.99
CA ALA A 79 17.99 -9.99 -32.42
C ALA A 79 16.55 -10.00 -32.99
N LEU A 80 15.54 -9.89 -32.12
CA LEU A 80 14.15 -9.77 -32.53
C LEU A 80 13.83 -8.35 -32.97
N SER A 81 12.92 -8.21 -33.94
CA SER A 81 12.31 -6.93 -34.28
C SER A 81 11.46 -6.40 -33.10
N PRO A 82 11.15 -5.08 -33.05
CA PRO A 82 10.31 -4.51 -31.99
C PRO A 82 8.96 -5.24 -31.83
N ALA A 83 8.28 -5.57 -32.92
CA ALA A 83 7.01 -6.30 -32.90
C ALA A 83 7.15 -7.73 -32.35
N GLU A 84 8.24 -8.42 -32.67
CA GLU A 84 8.51 -9.76 -32.12
C GLU A 84 8.83 -9.73 -30.63
N ARG A 85 9.52 -8.68 -30.14
CA ARG A 85 9.77 -8.48 -28.70
C ARG A 85 8.48 -8.24 -27.93
N GLU A 86 7.60 -7.40 -28.47
CA GLU A 86 6.28 -7.16 -27.89
C GLU A 86 5.46 -8.46 -27.80
N LEU A 87 5.42 -9.24 -28.89
CA LEU A 87 4.74 -10.53 -28.90
C LEU A 87 5.34 -11.53 -27.89
N ALA A 88 6.66 -11.54 -27.73
CA ALA A 88 7.34 -12.37 -26.74
C ALA A 88 6.90 -12.03 -25.30
N LEU A 89 6.76 -10.74 -24.97
CA LEU A 89 6.26 -10.30 -23.67
C LEU A 89 4.77 -10.65 -23.48
N LEU A 90 3.93 -10.44 -24.49
CA LEU A 90 2.51 -10.81 -24.45
C LEU A 90 2.31 -12.31 -24.19
N ARG A 91 3.13 -13.18 -24.81
CA ARG A 91 3.10 -14.63 -24.56
C ARG A 91 3.45 -15.01 -23.12
N LEU A 92 4.28 -14.22 -22.43
CA LEU A 92 4.54 -14.42 -21.00
C LEU A 92 3.30 -14.04 -20.18
N GLY A 93 2.69 -12.89 -20.47
CA GLY A 93 1.47 -12.40 -19.79
C GLY A 93 0.23 -13.26 -20.01
N ASP A 94 0.09 -13.85 -21.20
CA ASP A 94 -1.05 -14.71 -21.59
C ASP A 94 -0.78 -16.20 -21.31
N SER A 95 0.34 -16.52 -20.66
CA SER A 95 0.72 -17.91 -20.42
C SER A 95 -0.25 -18.62 -19.47
N ARG A 96 -0.54 -19.89 -19.75
CA ARG A 96 -1.24 -20.78 -18.79
C ARG A 96 -0.45 -20.99 -17.49
N PHE A 97 0.86 -20.77 -17.50
CA PHE A 97 1.74 -20.98 -16.34
C PHE A 97 1.89 -19.70 -15.52
N ALA A 98 1.47 -19.75 -14.24
CA ALA A 98 1.51 -18.61 -13.33
C ALA A 98 2.91 -17.96 -13.25
N VAL A 99 3.98 -18.75 -13.14
CA VAL A 99 5.37 -18.24 -13.05
C VAL A 99 5.74 -17.33 -14.23
N LYS A 100 5.25 -17.61 -15.44
CA LYS A 100 5.51 -16.75 -16.61
C LYS A 100 4.72 -15.45 -16.53
N ARG A 101 3.47 -15.51 -16.04
CA ARG A 101 2.63 -14.31 -15.85
C ARG A 101 3.17 -13.41 -14.74
N THR A 102 3.58 -13.98 -13.61
CA THR A 102 4.12 -13.21 -12.48
C THR A 102 5.42 -12.53 -12.89
N LEU A 103 6.28 -13.22 -13.66
CA LEU A 103 7.47 -12.64 -14.27
C LEU A 103 7.12 -11.46 -15.19
N PHE A 104 6.16 -11.64 -16.10
CA PHE A 104 5.68 -10.57 -16.98
C PHE A 104 5.19 -9.36 -16.18
N HIS A 105 4.37 -9.57 -15.16
CA HIS A 105 3.83 -8.48 -14.33
C HIS A 105 4.92 -7.76 -13.54
N ALA A 106 5.90 -8.47 -12.99
CA ALA A 106 7.03 -7.84 -12.30
C ALA A 106 7.82 -6.92 -13.25
N LEU A 107 8.08 -7.37 -14.49
CA LEU A 107 8.78 -6.58 -15.49
C LEU A 107 7.94 -5.40 -16.00
N LYS A 108 6.64 -5.62 -16.28
CA LYS A 108 5.69 -4.58 -16.66
C LYS A 108 5.65 -3.49 -15.60
N SER A 109 5.43 -3.87 -14.35
CA SER A 109 5.33 -2.93 -13.23
C SER A 109 6.62 -2.16 -13.06
N ALA A 110 7.79 -2.82 -13.05
CA ALA A 110 9.07 -2.12 -12.94
C ALA A 110 9.31 -1.12 -14.08
N ALA A 111 9.16 -1.57 -15.34
CA ALA A 111 9.45 -0.75 -16.51
C ALA A 111 8.47 0.43 -16.66
N LEU A 112 7.17 0.16 -16.59
CA LEU A 112 6.15 1.18 -16.83
C LEU A 112 5.99 2.12 -15.64
N LEU A 113 6.15 1.65 -14.39
CA LEU A 113 6.16 2.55 -13.23
C LEU A 113 7.32 3.53 -13.38
N ALA A 114 8.54 3.01 -13.59
CA ALA A 114 9.72 3.85 -13.74
C ALA A 114 9.58 4.85 -14.89
N TYR A 115 9.03 4.42 -16.04
CA TYR A 115 8.78 5.31 -17.17
C TYR A 115 7.79 6.43 -16.84
N ASN A 116 6.68 6.10 -16.18
CA ASN A 116 5.61 7.06 -15.90
C ASN A 116 5.91 7.99 -14.71
N VAL A 117 6.90 7.68 -13.88
CA VAL A 117 7.31 8.55 -12.75
C VAL A 117 8.61 9.31 -12.98
N THR A 118 9.38 8.96 -14.03
CA THR A 118 10.69 9.59 -14.28
C THR A 118 10.50 10.93 -15.00
N PRO A 119 10.99 12.05 -14.43
CA PRO A 119 10.91 13.37 -15.09
C PRO A 119 11.82 13.53 -16.31
N GLY A 120 12.78 12.62 -16.55
CA GLY A 120 13.71 12.75 -17.67
C GLY A 120 14.86 13.75 -17.45
N PRO A 121 15.80 13.84 -18.41
CA PRO A 121 17.02 14.66 -18.29
C PRO A 121 16.78 16.17 -18.16
N THR A 122 15.65 16.66 -18.69
CA THR A 122 15.25 18.08 -18.63
C THR A 122 14.44 18.42 -17.39
N GLY A 123 14.16 17.44 -16.51
CA GLY A 123 13.34 17.62 -15.32
C GLY A 123 11.82 17.60 -15.56
N ALA A 124 11.36 17.32 -16.78
CA ALA A 124 9.95 17.19 -17.14
C ALA A 124 9.74 16.05 -18.15
N ASN A 125 8.73 15.21 -17.92
CA ASN A 125 8.45 14.07 -18.79
C ASN A 125 7.59 14.51 -19.99
N PRO A 126 8.07 14.35 -21.24
CA PRO A 126 7.30 14.77 -22.41
C PRO A 126 5.93 14.11 -22.54
N LEU A 127 5.75 12.89 -22.02
CA LEU A 127 4.46 12.22 -22.00
C LEU A 127 3.47 12.92 -21.07
N TRP A 128 3.91 13.40 -19.89
CA TRP A 128 3.02 14.13 -18.96
C TRP A 128 2.41 15.36 -19.62
N LYS A 129 3.23 16.12 -20.37
CA LYS A 129 2.77 17.27 -21.14
C LYS A 129 1.71 16.88 -22.19
N GLN A 130 1.90 15.76 -22.90
CA GLN A 130 0.90 15.29 -23.87
C GLN A 130 -0.40 14.82 -23.21
N MET A 131 -0.33 14.29 -21.99
CA MET A 131 -1.49 13.86 -21.20
C MET A 131 -2.23 15.01 -20.52
N GLY A 132 -1.62 16.20 -20.43
CA GLY A 132 -2.09 17.29 -19.57
C GLY A 132 -1.87 17.03 -18.08
N TYR A 133 -0.96 16.11 -17.73
CA TYR A 133 -0.56 15.87 -16.33
C TYR A 133 0.49 16.90 -15.91
N PRO A 134 0.31 17.61 -14.77
CA PRO A 134 1.23 18.65 -14.35
C PRO A 134 2.57 18.09 -13.90
N ASP A 135 3.64 18.87 -14.11
CA ASP A 135 4.93 18.59 -13.48
C ASP A 135 4.81 18.72 -11.94
N PRO A 136 5.69 18.05 -11.17
CA PRO A 136 5.71 18.18 -9.72
C PRO A 136 5.81 19.65 -9.30
N PRO A 137 4.89 20.14 -8.44
CA PRO A 137 4.81 21.56 -8.08
C PRO A 137 6.00 22.04 -7.21
N GLY A 138 6.81 21.11 -6.71
CA GLY A 138 7.88 21.39 -5.77
C GLY A 138 7.36 21.69 -4.36
N PRO A 139 8.27 22.01 -3.43
CA PRO A 139 7.91 22.33 -2.05
C PRO A 139 7.11 23.63 -1.96
N LEU A 140 6.18 23.72 -1.00
CA LEU A 140 5.45 24.96 -0.74
C LEU A 140 6.31 25.94 0.06
N ALA A 141 6.67 27.08 -0.54
CA ALA A 141 7.52 28.08 0.10
C ALA A 141 6.94 28.64 1.42
N ALA A 142 5.61 28.67 1.54
CA ALA A 142 4.90 29.12 2.74
C ALA A 142 4.71 28.02 3.81
N ALA A 143 5.24 26.80 3.59
CA ALA A 143 5.10 25.71 4.55
C ALA A 143 5.77 26.04 5.89
N ALA A 144 5.10 25.68 6.99
CA ALA A 144 5.59 25.90 8.35
C ALA A 144 6.91 25.15 8.63
N ALA A 145 7.59 25.53 9.70
CA ALA A 145 8.72 24.76 10.24
C ALA A 145 8.24 23.38 10.70
N PRO A 146 9.02 22.30 10.46
CA PRO A 146 8.66 20.98 10.95
C PRO A 146 8.60 21.01 12.49
N PRO A 147 7.48 20.61 13.12
CA PRO A 147 7.32 20.73 14.56
C PRO A 147 8.05 19.64 15.36
N LEU A 148 8.53 18.59 14.71
CA LEU A 148 9.22 17.47 15.35
C LEU A 148 10.73 17.55 15.15
N GLU A 149 11.49 17.24 16.21
CA GLU A 149 12.95 17.22 16.19
C GLU A 149 13.48 15.80 16.52
N PRO A 150 13.41 14.85 15.57
CA PRO A 150 13.87 13.49 15.84
C PRO A 150 15.40 13.40 15.91
N LEU A 151 15.87 12.54 16.80
CA LEU A 151 17.27 12.16 16.94
C LEU A 151 17.73 11.33 15.74
N ARG A 152 18.96 11.59 15.28
CA ARG A 152 19.63 10.86 14.19
C ARG A 152 21.02 10.41 14.64
N PRO A 153 21.11 9.30 15.40
CA PRO A 153 22.39 8.82 15.90
C PRO A 153 23.32 8.41 14.74
N ALA A 154 24.45 9.13 14.60
CA ALA A 154 25.50 8.78 13.64
C ALA A 154 26.54 7.80 14.23
N GLU A 155 26.55 7.66 15.55
CA GLU A 155 27.50 6.84 16.32
C GLU A 155 26.76 5.86 17.23
N PRO A 156 27.43 4.79 17.70
CA PRO A 156 26.85 3.85 18.66
C PRO A 156 26.26 4.58 19.88
N THR A 157 24.96 4.42 20.10
CA THR A 157 24.21 5.16 21.12
C THR A 157 23.42 4.21 22.02
N THR A 158 23.39 4.48 23.32
CA THR A 158 22.56 3.77 24.29
C THR A 158 21.54 4.71 24.91
N LEU A 159 20.27 4.34 24.88
CA LEU A 159 19.17 5.04 25.54
C LEU A 159 18.53 4.12 26.58
N THR A 160 17.90 4.72 27.58
CA THR A 160 17.07 4.03 28.58
C THR A 160 15.72 4.74 28.64
N CYS A 161 14.65 3.98 28.85
CA CYS A 161 13.29 4.50 28.98
C CYS A 161 12.41 3.51 29.76
N ASP A 162 11.18 3.89 30.09
CA ASP A 162 10.19 2.95 30.61
C ASP A 162 9.66 2.06 29.50
N VAL A 163 9.30 2.66 28.35
CA VAL A 163 8.73 1.94 27.21
C VAL A 163 9.40 2.36 25.92
N VAL A 164 9.86 1.37 25.14
CA VAL A 164 10.29 1.60 23.76
C VAL A 164 9.19 1.19 22.79
N VAL A 165 8.83 2.07 21.88
CA VAL A 165 7.86 1.84 20.80
C VAL A 165 8.61 1.60 19.50
N VAL A 166 8.41 0.43 18.88
CA VAL A 166 9.05 0.05 17.61
C VAL A 166 8.08 0.25 16.46
N GLY A 167 8.33 1.28 15.65
CA GLY A 167 7.47 1.74 14.56
C GLY A 167 6.60 2.92 14.99
N SER A 168 6.56 3.95 14.15
CA SER A 168 5.90 5.23 14.45
C SER A 168 4.57 5.45 13.70
N GLY A 169 4.03 4.39 13.10
CA GLY A 169 2.78 4.45 12.33
C GLY A 169 1.54 4.75 13.18
N ALA A 170 0.34 4.54 12.60
CA ALA A 170 -0.96 4.82 13.23
C ALA A 170 -1.01 4.39 14.72
N GLY A 171 -0.77 3.10 14.98
CA GLY A 171 -0.82 2.59 16.33
C GLY A 171 0.41 2.93 17.18
N GLY A 172 1.60 3.00 16.59
CA GLY A 172 2.83 3.36 17.31
C GLY A 172 2.83 4.79 17.83
N GLY A 173 2.40 5.75 16.99
CA GLY A 173 2.23 7.14 17.40
C GLY A 173 1.19 7.29 18.50
N THR A 174 0.03 6.63 18.34
CA THR A 174 -1.04 6.64 19.36
C THR A 174 -0.56 6.07 20.69
N ALA A 175 0.12 4.91 20.67
CA ALA A 175 0.64 4.29 21.88
C ALA A 175 1.69 5.17 22.57
N ALA A 176 2.60 5.79 21.80
CA ALA A 176 3.60 6.71 22.36
C ALA A 176 2.96 7.90 23.08
N ALA A 177 1.92 8.50 22.50
CA ALA A 177 1.21 9.64 23.09
C ALA A 177 0.52 9.27 24.41
N VAL A 178 -0.20 8.15 24.43
CA VAL A 178 -0.91 7.65 25.62
C VAL A 178 0.06 7.31 26.74
N LEU A 179 1.17 6.65 26.42
CA LEU A 179 2.18 6.27 27.41
C LEU A 179 2.90 7.49 27.98
N ALA A 180 3.25 8.46 27.13
CA ALA A 180 3.87 9.72 27.57
C ALA A 180 2.89 10.57 28.40
N GLU A 181 1.60 10.59 28.05
CA GLU A 181 0.55 11.23 28.85
C GLU A 181 0.40 10.61 30.24
N ALA A 182 0.63 9.30 30.37
CA ALA A 182 0.68 8.61 31.67
C ALA A 182 1.96 8.91 32.48
N GLY A 183 2.88 9.76 31.97
CA GLY A 183 4.11 10.15 32.65
C GLY A 183 5.27 9.17 32.51
N LEU A 184 5.18 8.19 31.61
CA LEU A 184 6.27 7.24 31.33
C LEU A 184 7.31 7.86 30.40
N ASP A 185 8.59 7.52 30.59
CA ASP A 185 9.65 7.86 29.63
C ASP A 185 9.54 6.97 28.39
N VAL A 186 9.33 7.58 27.23
CA VAL A 186 9.07 6.88 25.96
C VAL A 186 10.14 7.20 24.92
N VAL A 187 10.65 6.15 24.27
CA VAL A 187 11.48 6.24 23.06
C VAL A 187 10.75 5.59 21.90
N VAL A 188 10.60 6.30 20.79
CA VAL A 188 10.02 5.78 19.55
C VAL A 188 11.14 5.54 18.54
N LEU A 189 11.23 4.33 17.97
CA LEU A 189 12.20 3.98 16.94
C LEU A 189 11.48 3.78 15.59
N GLU A 190 11.88 4.55 14.58
CA GLU A 190 11.34 4.47 13.22
C GLU A 190 12.44 4.11 12.23
N ARG A 191 12.13 3.19 11.31
CA ARG A 191 13.08 2.76 10.27
C ARG A 191 13.32 3.83 9.21
N GLY A 192 12.27 4.55 8.82
CA GLY A 192 12.37 5.61 7.82
C GLY A 192 12.87 6.95 8.37
N GLU A 193 13.02 7.92 7.47
CA GLU A 193 13.35 9.31 7.80
C GLU A 193 12.10 10.13 8.14
N TYR A 194 12.32 11.33 8.69
CA TYR A 194 11.26 12.33 8.89
C TYR A 194 11.17 13.28 7.69
N TYR A 195 9.94 13.42 7.19
CA TYR A 195 9.56 14.36 6.14
C TYR A 195 8.34 15.15 6.60
N ASP A 196 8.30 16.43 6.28
CA ASP A 196 7.21 17.34 6.62
C ASP A 196 6.68 18.06 5.37
N ASP A 197 5.77 19.02 5.56
CA ASP A 197 5.00 19.66 4.48
C ASP A 197 5.90 20.26 3.38
N ARG A 198 7.08 20.77 3.79
CA ARG A 198 8.12 21.34 2.93
C ARG A 198 8.91 20.34 2.10
N ASP A 199 8.83 19.05 2.41
CA ASP A 199 9.58 17.99 1.72
C ASP A 199 8.74 17.31 0.61
N PHE A 200 7.44 17.62 0.57
CA PHE A 200 6.48 17.08 -0.39
C PHE A 200 6.39 17.91 -1.68
N GLY A 201 5.61 17.44 -2.65
CA GLY A 201 5.49 18.08 -3.97
C GLY A 201 6.62 17.72 -4.95
N THR A 202 7.45 16.73 -4.61
CA THR A 202 8.60 16.27 -5.42
C THR A 202 8.23 15.23 -6.49
N GLY A 203 6.94 14.85 -6.59
CA GLY A 203 6.41 13.92 -7.58
C GLY A 203 6.44 12.45 -7.11
N GLU A 204 5.83 11.58 -7.92
CA GLU A 204 5.60 10.16 -7.57
C GLU A 204 6.91 9.42 -7.31
N ARG A 205 7.95 9.62 -8.12
CA ARG A 205 9.23 8.91 -8.01
C ARG A 205 9.88 9.12 -6.65
N ASP A 206 10.02 10.38 -6.26
CA ASP A 206 10.75 10.75 -5.05
C ASP A 206 9.94 10.35 -3.80
N ALA A 207 8.61 10.47 -3.85
CA ALA A 207 7.74 9.97 -2.79
C ALA A 207 7.81 8.44 -2.63
N LEU A 208 7.81 7.67 -3.73
CA LEU A 208 8.01 6.20 -3.68
C LEU A 208 9.39 5.84 -3.09
N LEU A 209 10.42 6.65 -3.37
CA LEU A 209 11.77 6.45 -2.84
C LEU A 209 11.93 6.86 -1.37
N ARG A 210 11.15 7.82 -0.88
CA ARG A 210 11.29 8.37 0.48
C ARG A 210 10.28 7.79 1.47
N LEU A 211 9.02 7.64 1.05
CA LEU A 211 7.89 7.41 1.94
C LEU A 211 7.40 5.96 1.99
N TYR A 212 7.73 5.15 0.99
CA TYR A 212 7.26 3.77 0.88
C TYR A 212 8.34 2.75 1.23
N ALA A 213 7.90 1.64 1.84
CA ALA A 213 8.74 0.50 2.17
C ALA A 213 9.33 -0.13 0.90
N PRO A 214 10.62 -0.49 0.90
CA PRO A 214 11.26 -1.04 -0.28
C PRO A 214 10.94 -2.52 -0.54
N GLY A 215 10.35 -3.22 0.43
CA GLY A 215 9.85 -4.57 0.24
C GLY A 215 9.28 -5.19 1.53
N PRO A 216 8.60 -6.34 1.42
CA PRO A 216 8.24 -7.04 0.17
C PRO A 216 7.19 -6.25 -0.65
N GLN A 217 7.34 -6.24 -1.98
CA GLN A 217 6.49 -5.45 -2.91
C GLN A 217 5.28 -6.24 -3.44
N ALA A 218 5.25 -7.55 -3.22
CA ALA A 218 4.19 -8.45 -3.66
C ALA A 218 4.15 -9.70 -2.78
N THR A 219 3.05 -10.45 -2.88
CA THR A 219 2.96 -11.80 -2.30
C THR A 219 3.86 -12.76 -3.08
N THR A 220 4.36 -13.81 -2.44
CA THR A 220 5.30 -14.78 -3.02
C THR A 220 4.76 -15.43 -4.29
N GLU A 221 3.45 -15.61 -4.35
CA GLU A 221 2.75 -16.17 -5.49
C GLU A 221 2.60 -15.17 -6.66
N GLY A 222 2.78 -13.88 -6.41
CA GLY A 222 2.44 -12.79 -7.33
C GLY A 222 0.92 -12.57 -7.46
N GLN A 223 0.17 -12.81 -6.38
CA GLN A 223 -1.29 -12.63 -6.34
C GLN A 223 -1.67 -11.16 -6.14
N LEU A 224 -0.99 -10.45 -5.23
CA LEU A 224 -1.21 -9.03 -4.95
C LEU A 224 0.12 -8.29 -4.87
N THR A 225 0.12 -7.03 -5.32
CA THR A 225 1.15 -6.06 -4.93
C THR A 225 0.86 -5.54 -3.51
N LEU A 226 1.89 -5.13 -2.79
CA LEU A 226 1.79 -4.67 -1.41
C LEU A 226 2.34 -3.24 -1.32
N ALA A 227 1.61 -2.35 -0.64
CA ALA A 227 2.09 -1.01 -0.35
C ALA A 227 2.10 -0.76 1.17
N ALA A 228 3.21 -0.26 1.68
CA ALA A 228 3.35 0.12 3.08
C ALA A 228 4.21 1.39 3.21
N GLY A 229 3.86 2.28 4.13
CA GLY A 229 4.65 3.46 4.46
C GLY A 229 5.92 3.10 5.25
N SER A 230 6.99 3.86 5.07
CA SER A 230 8.29 3.70 5.75
C SER A 230 8.98 5.05 5.95
N CYS A 231 8.34 5.92 6.72
CA CYS A 231 8.81 7.22 7.20
C CYS A 231 8.23 7.47 8.59
N LEU A 232 8.68 8.50 9.31
CA LEU A 232 8.08 8.90 10.59
C LEU A 232 6.59 9.19 10.39
N GLY A 233 5.73 8.45 11.10
CA GLY A 233 4.27 8.44 10.93
C GLY A 233 3.71 7.30 10.05
N GLY A 234 4.58 6.57 9.36
CA GLY A 234 4.28 5.36 8.60
C GLY A 234 3.16 5.53 7.57
N GLY A 235 2.24 4.56 7.52
CA GLY A 235 1.11 4.56 6.59
C GLY A 235 0.21 5.79 6.70
N THR A 236 0.17 6.47 7.85
CA THR A 236 -0.69 7.65 8.03
C THR A 236 -0.19 8.86 7.25
N VAL A 237 1.08 8.90 6.83
CA VAL A 237 1.61 9.96 5.96
C VAL A 237 1.19 9.75 4.50
N VAL A 238 1.02 8.50 4.07
CA VAL A 238 0.78 8.12 2.67
C VAL A 238 -0.61 7.55 2.38
N ASN A 239 -1.47 7.36 3.39
CA ASN A 239 -2.85 6.90 3.16
C ASN A 239 -3.73 8.02 2.57
N TRP A 240 -4.99 7.69 2.31
CA TRP A 240 -5.95 8.58 1.66
C TRP A 240 -6.88 9.36 2.59
N SER A 241 -6.58 9.40 3.89
CA SER A 241 -7.32 10.14 4.94
C SER A 241 -8.72 9.59 5.26
N THR A 242 -9.20 8.57 4.57
CA THR A 242 -10.48 7.91 4.85
C THR A 242 -10.52 7.38 6.27
N SER A 243 -11.51 7.81 7.04
CA SER A 243 -11.57 7.65 8.50
C SER A 243 -12.92 7.08 8.95
N LEU A 244 -13.20 5.84 8.57
CA LEU A 244 -14.43 5.14 8.94
C LEU A 244 -14.28 4.46 10.32
N PRO A 245 -15.33 4.48 11.16
CA PRO A 245 -15.37 3.64 12.35
C PRO A 245 -15.47 2.16 11.96
N THR A 246 -15.03 1.27 12.87
CA THR A 246 -15.17 -0.18 12.68
C THR A 246 -16.67 -0.55 12.64
N PRO A 247 -17.17 -1.24 11.60
CA PRO A 247 -18.56 -1.66 11.51
C PRO A 247 -19.01 -2.56 12.66
N ASP A 248 -20.28 -2.46 13.07
CA ASP A 248 -20.80 -3.21 14.23
C ASP A 248 -20.81 -4.72 14.01
N ASP A 249 -21.12 -5.20 12.80
CA ASP A 249 -21.07 -6.62 12.44
C ASP A 249 -19.64 -7.19 12.51
N VAL A 250 -18.64 -6.40 12.10
CA VAL A 250 -17.22 -6.73 12.27
C VAL A 250 -16.86 -6.81 13.76
N ARG A 251 -17.32 -5.84 14.57
CA ARG A 251 -17.07 -5.82 16.02
C ARG A 251 -17.67 -7.04 16.71
N THR A 252 -18.90 -7.43 16.34
CA THR A 252 -19.56 -8.64 16.84
C THR A 252 -18.75 -9.89 16.48
N GLU A 253 -18.34 -10.04 15.21
CA GLU A 253 -17.50 -11.17 14.79
C GLU A 253 -16.19 -11.22 15.59
N TRP A 254 -15.55 -10.07 15.83
CA TRP A 254 -14.31 -10.01 16.60
C TRP A 254 -14.55 -10.44 18.05
N ALA A 255 -15.63 -10.01 18.69
CA ALA A 255 -15.99 -10.45 20.03
C ALA A 255 -16.19 -11.98 20.11
N GLU A 256 -16.84 -12.58 19.11
CA GLU A 256 -17.02 -14.04 18.99
C GLU A 256 -15.68 -14.80 18.80
N LEU A 257 -14.66 -14.13 18.28
CA LEU A 257 -13.29 -14.66 18.16
C LEU A 257 -12.47 -14.55 19.46
N GLY A 258 -13.10 -14.23 20.60
CA GLY A 258 -12.48 -14.27 21.92
C GLY A 258 -11.95 -12.92 22.42
N VAL A 259 -12.42 -11.82 21.84
CA VAL A 259 -12.05 -10.45 22.25
C VAL A 259 -13.27 -9.58 22.50
N PRO A 260 -14.02 -9.85 23.58
CA PRO A 260 -15.33 -9.24 23.84
C PRO A 260 -15.27 -7.71 24.02
N GLN A 261 -14.10 -7.12 24.28
CA GLN A 261 -13.95 -5.68 24.44
C GLN A 261 -14.40 -4.86 23.21
N PHE A 262 -14.44 -5.46 22.02
CA PHE A 262 -14.88 -4.73 20.81
C PHE A 262 -16.38 -4.40 20.80
N THR A 263 -17.19 -5.07 21.61
CA THR A 263 -18.63 -4.79 21.76
C THR A 263 -18.96 -4.07 23.07
N THR A 264 -17.96 -3.63 23.83
CA THR A 264 -18.15 -2.84 25.05
C THR A 264 -18.00 -1.34 24.77
N THR A 265 -18.43 -0.53 25.73
CA THR A 265 -18.28 0.93 25.71
C THR A 265 -16.82 1.39 25.69
N GLU A 266 -15.88 0.55 26.15
CA GLU A 266 -14.44 0.90 26.11
C GLU A 266 -13.98 1.14 24.67
N PHE A 267 -14.44 0.33 23.71
CA PHE A 267 -14.06 0.50 22.32
C PHE A 267 -14.80 1.67 21.66
N ASP A 268 -16.06 1.93 22.04
CA ASP A 268 -16.79 3.13 21.60
C ASP A 268 -16.07 4.40 22.04
N ASP A 269 -15.65 4.46 23.30
CA ASP A 269 -14.89 5.57 23.87
C ASP A 269 -13.54 5.75 23.15
N ALA A 270 -12.84 4.65 22.87
CA ALA A 270 -11.58 4.69 22.13
C ALA A 270 -11.77 5.23 20.70
N LEU A 271 -12.80 4.79 19.98
CA LEU A 271 -13.14 5.30 18.66
C LEU A 271 -13.50 6.80 18.71
N ALA A 272 -14.23 7.25 19.73
CA ALA A 272 -14.59 8.65 19.90
C ALA A 272 -13.36 9.54 20.15
N VAL A 273 -12.48 9.13 21.08
CA VAL A 273 -11.23 9.86 21.38
C VAL A 273 -10.34 9.96 20.14
N VAL A 274 -10.18 8.87 19.39
CA VAL A 274 -9.38 8.86 18.17
C VAL A 274 -9.96 9.76 17.09
N GLN A 275 -11.25 9.64 16.78
CA GLN A 275 -11.89 10.47 15.76
C GLN A 275 -11.82 11.96 16.12
N GLN A 276 -12.02 12.30 17.40
CA GLN A 276 -11.86 13.66 17.89
C GLN A 276 -10.42 14.15 17.71
N ARG A 277 -9.42 13.35 18.11
CA ARG A 277 -8.02 13.77 18.03
C ARG A 277 -7.53 13.96 16.60
N LEU A 278 -8.01 13.11 15.68
CA LEU A 278 -7.73 13.19 14.26
C LEU A 278 -8.51 14.30 13.55
N GLY A 279 -9.50 14.92 14.21
CA GLY A 279 -10.37 15.92 13.60
C GLY A 279 -11.21 15.34 12.46
N VAL A 280 -11.68 14.10 12.61
CA VAL A 280 -12.47 13.43 11.57
C VAL A 280 -13.76 14.21 11.30
N ASN A 281 -13.96 14.61 10.05
CA ASN A 281 -15.10 15.41 9.62
C ASN A 281 -15.58 15.01 8.22
N ARG A 282 -16.72 15.59 7.81
CA ARG A 282 -17.28 15.46 6.45
C ARG A 282 -17.25 16.79 5.68
N ASP A 283 -16.88 17.87 6.33
CA ASP A 283 -16.94 19.24 5.79
C ASP A 283 -15.90 19.46 4.67
N HIS A 284 -14.81 18.69 4.68
CA HIS A 284 -13.76 18.73 3.66
C HIS A 284 -13.82 17.55 2.69
N SER A 285 -15.02 17.07 2.34
CA SER A 285 -15.24 16.02 1.33
C SER A 285 -16.06 16.52 0.13
N PRO A 286 -15.68 17.64 -0.52
CA PRO A 286 -16.42 18.14 -1.69
C PRO A 286 -16.32 17.17 -2.85
N LEU A 287 -17.36 17.16 -3.69
CA LEU A 287 -17.45 16.27 -4.84
C LEU A 287 -16.45 16.69 -5.92
N SER A 288 -15.41 15.89 -6.15
CA SER A 288 -14.51 16.06 -7.29
C SER A 288 -15.13 15.50 -8.58
N ALA A 289 -14.61 15.89 -9.75
CA ALA A 289 -15.05 15.32 -11.03
C ALA A 289 -14.92 13.78 -11.07
N ARG A 290 -13.87 13.25 -10.44
CA ARG A 290 -13.67 11.80 -10.28
C ARG A 290 -14.73 11.17 -9.37
N ASP A 291 -14.98 11.76 -8.21
CA ASP A 291 -15.97 11.23 -7.25
C ASP A 291 -17.41 11.32 -7.81
N ALA A 292 -17.69 12.33 -8.62
CA ALA A 292 -18.96 12.50 -9.32
C ALA A 292 -19.28 11.34 -10.27
N VAL A 293 -18.27 10.62 -10.80
CA VAL A 293 -18.49 9.42 -11.62
C VAL A 293 -19.15 8.31 -10.79
N LEU A 294 -18.61 8.03 -9.60
CA LEU A 294 -19.18 7.02 -8.69
C LEU A 294 -20.57 7.44 -8.22
N GLU A 295 -20.74 8.69 -7.78
CA GLU A 295 -22.02 9.19 -7.30
C GLU A 295 -23.11 9.12 -8.38
N ARG A 296 -22.80 9.62 -9.59
CA ARG A 296 -23.73 9.60 -10.73
C ARG A 296 -24.10 8.17 -11.14
N GLY A 297 -23.12 7.29 -11.28
CA GLY A 297 -23.32 5.91 -11.71
C GLY A 297 -24.15 5.09 -10.71
N ALA A 298 -23.77 5.14 -9.43
CA ALA A 298 -24.49 4.42 -8.39
C ALA A 298 -25.91 4.96 -8.20
N THR A 299 -26.11 6.28 -8.22
CA THR A 299 -27.46 6.89 -8.12
C THR A 299 -28.35 6.47 -9.29
N ALA A 300 -27.82 6.42 -10.52
CA ALA A 300 -28.58 5.98 -11.69
C ALA A 300 -29.00 4.49 -11.62
N LEU A 301 -28.27 3.68 -10.86
CA LEU A 301 -28.62 2.28 -10.57
C LEU A 301 -29.58 2.14 -9.37
N GLY A 302 -29.90 3.23 -8.67
CA GLY A 302 -30.66 3.20 -7.41
C GLY A 302 -29.85 2.66 -6.23
N TRP A 303 -28.52 2.77 -6.27
CA TRP A 303 -27.62 2.33 -5.20
C TRP A 303 -27.26 3.50 -4.27
N ASP A 304 -27.15 3.20 -2.97
CA ASP A 304 -26.79 4.19 -1.97
C ASP A 304 -25.33 4.62 -2.07
N VAL A 305 -25.12 5.94 -2.00
CA VAL A 305 -23.80 6.58 -1.98
C VAL A 305 -23.71 7.48 -0.76
N ASP A 306 -22.60 7.39 -0.05
CA ASP A 306 -22.33 8.20 1.14
C ASP A 306 -21.05 9.05 0.95
N THR A 307 -20.97 10.14 1.70
CA THR A 307 -19.78 10.98 1.79
C THR A 307 -18.80 10.37 2.79
N LEU A 308 -17.55 10.18 2.37
CA LEU A 308 -16.52 9.61 3.24
C LEU A 308 -16.04 10.64 4.29
N PRO A 309 -16.00 10.28 5.59
CA PRO A 309 -15.35 11.09 6.60
C PRO A 309 -13.82 11.03 6.47
N ARG A 310 -13.16 12.16 6.71
CA ARG A 310 -11.72 12.34 6.48
C ARG A 310 -11.05 13.06 7.67
N ASN A 311 -9.78 12.73 7.95
CA ASN A 311 -8.95 13.41 8.94
C ASN A 311 -8.10 14.53 8.31
N VAL A 312 -8.76 15.58 7.85
CA VAL A 312 -8.10 16.76 7.24
C VAL A 312 -8.61 18.04 7.91
N SER A 313 -7.75 19.04 8.07
CA SER A 313 -8.11 20.36 8.61
C SER A 313 -8.60 21.32 7.54
N ASP A 314 -8.99 22.53 7.95
CA ASP A 314 -9.42 23.65 7.10
C ASP A 314 -8.40 24.08 6.03
N ALA A 315 -7.13 23.69 6.18
CA ALA A 315 -6.12 23.91 5.15
C ALA A 315 -6.33 23.04 3.89
N CYS A 316 -7.24 22.06 3.94
CA CYS A 316 -7.56 21.20 2.80
C CYS A 316 -8.48 21.95 1.84
N ASP A 317 -7.92 22.42 0.73
CA ASP A 317 -8.68 23.05 -0.35
C ASP A 317 -9.48 22.02 -1.19
N ALA A 318 -9.14 20.73 -1.06
CA ALA A 318 -9.65 19.63 -1.88
C ALA A 318 -9.65 19.93 -3.40
N GLY A 319 -8.70 20.78 -3.84
CA GLY A 319 -8.60 21.31 -5.19
C GLY A 319 -7.48 20.69 -6.00
N THR A 320 -6.81 21.49 -6.83
CA THR A 320 -5.74 21.04 -7.74
C THR A 320 -4.46 20.65 -7.00
N ASP A 321 -4.18 21.27 -5.85
CA ASP A 321 -3.03 20.91 -5.00
C ASP A 321 -3.29 19.65 -4.15
N CYS A 322 -4.54 19.17 -4.11
CA CYS A 322 -4.93 17.89 -3.53
C CYS A 322 -4.78 16.74 -4.54
N GLY A 323 -5.30 15.55 -4.21
CA GLY A 323 -5.17 14.35 -5.03
C GLY A 323 -3.83 13.61 -4.86
N SER A 324 -2.82 14.27 -4.30
CA SER A 324 -1.47 13.71 -4.13
C SER A 324 -1.10 13.31 -2.70
N CYS A 325 -2.05 13.22 -1.75
CA CYS A 325 -1.67 12.90 -0.36
C CYS A 325 -1.12 11.48 -0.17
N GLY A 326 -1.23 10.60 -1.18
CA GLY A 326 -0.46 9.36 -1.24
C GLY A 326 1.05 9.56 -1.26
N TYR A 327 1.48 10.76 -1.66
CA TYR A 327 2.86 11.17 -1.84
C TYR A 327 3.29 12.27 -0.86
N GLY A 328 2.52 12.44 0.23
CA GLY A 328 2.69 13.50 1.22
C GLY A 328 1.78 14.70 0.98
N CYS A 329 1.25 15.29 2.05
CA CYS A 329 0.31 16.42 1.98
C CYS A 329 1.07 17.74 1.99
N ARG A 330 1.33 18.31 0.81
CA ARG A 330 2.07 19.58 0.66
C ARG A 330 1.42 20.78 1.37
N LEU A 331 0.08 20.78 1.48
CA LEU A 331 -0.68 21.83 2.17
C LEU A 331 -0.64 21.69 3.70
N GLY A 332 -0.16 20.56 4.22
CA GLY A 332 -0.15 20.29 5.65
C GLY A 332 -1.52 20.07 6.29
N ALA A 333 -2.58 19.89 5.50
CA ALA A 333 -3.94 19.74 6.01
C ALA A 333 -4.22 18.36 6.61
N LYS A 334 -3.55 17.32 6.08
CA LYS A 334 -3.78 15.93 6.49
C LYS A 334 -3.29 15.67 7.91
N GLN A 335 -4.19 15.24 8.78
CA GLN A 335 -3.93 15.00 10.20
C GLN A 335 -3.30 13.61 10.42
N SER A 336 -2.14 13.36 9.81
CA SER A 336 -1.32 12.17 10.09
C SER A 336 -0.83 12.16 11.53
N VAL A 337 -0.35 11.00 12.01
CA VAL A 337 0.13 10.91 13.41
C VAL A 337 1.32 11.82 13.72
N THR A 338 2.06 12.28 12.71
CA THR A 338 3.09 13.32 12.87
C THR A 338 2.53 14.68 13.29
N LYS A 339 1.28 15.00 12.92
CA LYS A 339 0.57 16.22 13.33
C LYS A 339 -0.32 16.02 14.54
N THR A 340 -0.65 14.76 14.83
CA THR A 340 -1.50 14.39 15.96
C THR A 340 -0.71 13.75 17.09
N TRP A 341 -0.70 12.42 17.17
CA TRP A 341 -0.20 11.67 18.32
C TRP A 341 1.31 11.80 18.58
N LEU A 342 2.16 11.76 17.55
CA LEU A 342 3.61 11.92 17.74
C LEU A 342 3.97 13.34 18.17
N HIS A 343 3.22 14.34 17.71
CA HIS A 343 3.35 15.71 18.20
C HIS A 343 3.01 15.78 19.69
N ASP A 344 1.89 15.17 20.11
CA ASP A 344 1.52 15.12 21.53
C ASP A 344 2.56 14.38 22.37
N ALA A 345 3.05 13.23 21.90
CA ALA A 345 4.10 12.46 22.57
C ALA A 345 5.38 13.29 22.75
N ALA A 346 5.85 13.94 21.68
CA ALA A 346 7.06 14.77 21.71
C ALA A 346 6.88 15.98 22.64
N SER A 347 5.71 16.62 22.64
CA SER A 347 5.40 17.74 23.55
C SER A 347 5.44 17.35 25.04
N ARG A 348 5.31 16.06 25.33
CA ARG A 348 5.41 15.46 26.68
C ARG A 348 6.77 14.81 26.95
N GLY A 349 7.76 15.05 26.09
CA GLY A 349 9.14 14.61 26.28
C GLY A 349 9.49 13.25 25.67
N ALA A 350 8.59 12.62 24.91
CA ALA A 350 8.94 11.39 24.18
C ALA A 350 10.05 11.67 23.15
N ARG A 351 11.04 10.78 23.09
CA ARG A 351 12.18 10.92 22.18
C ARG A 351 11.94 10.11 20.91
N LEU A 352 11.96 10.78 19.77
CA LEU A 352 11.79 10.15 18.45
C LEU A 352 13.17 9.88 17.84
N VAL A 353 13.42 8.65 17.37
CA VAL A 353 14.66 8.27 16.68
C VAL A 353 14.30 7.76 15.29
N VAL A 354 14.82 8.41 14.26
CA VAL A 354 14.60 8.03 12.85
C VAL A 354 15.84 7.35 12.27
N ASP A 355 15.69 6.77 11.09
CA ASP A 355 16.72 5.91 10.46
C ASP A 355 17.20 4.81 11.44
N ALA A 356 16.27 4.18 12.16
CA ALA A 356 16.55 3.20 13.20
C ALA A 356 15.81 1.88 12.90
N ASN A 357 16.47 0.98 12.16
CA ASN A 357 15.91 -0.31 11.80
C ASN A 357 16.06 -1.34 12.93
N VAL A 358 15.01 -1.53 13.73
CA VAL A 358 14.99 -2.54 14.81
C VAL A 358 14.98 -3.95 14.23
N ARG A 359 16.02 -4.72 14.53
CA ARG A 359 16.19 -6.09 14.01
C ARG A 359 15.70 -7.15 14.99
N THR A 360 15.94 -6.96 16.28
CA THR A 360 15.64 -7.94 17.34
C THR A 360 15.26 -7.25 18.64
N ILE A 361 14.35 -7.88 19.38
CA ILE A 361 14.03 -7.58 20.77
C ILE A 361 14.88 -8.51 21.64
N GLU A 362 15.52 -7.97 22.67
CA GLU A 362 16.33 -8.73 23.61
C GLU A 362 15.44 -9.33 24.69
N VAL A 363 15.25 -10.65 24.64
CA VAL A 363 14.41 -11.40 25.59
C VAL A 363 15.29 -12.25 26.49
N LYS A 364 15.18 -12.06 27.81
CA LYS A 364 15.85 -12.88 28.83
C LYS A 364 14.84 -13.35 29.87
N ASN A 365 14.93 -14.62 30.26
CA ASN A 365 14.04 -15.22 31.27
C ASN A 365 12.54 -14.95 31.04
N GLY A 366 12.10 -14.99 29.77
CA GLY A 366 10.69 -14.76 29.39
C GLY A 366 10.25 -13.29 29.45
N ARG A 367 11.19 -12.33 29.52
CA ARG A 367 10.92 -10.90 29.61
C ARG A 367 11.77 -10.12 28.60
N ALA A 368 11.18 -9.15 27.92
CA ALA A 368 11.91 -8.20 27.08
C ALA A 368 12.67 -7.18 27.95
N GLU A 369 13.95 -6.93 27.67
CA GLU A 369 14.80 -5.96 28.38
C GLU A 369 15.18 -4.73 27.54
N GLY A 370 14.95 -4.81 26.22
CA GLY A 370 15.32 -3.74 25.30
C GLY A 370 15.29 -4.18 23.84
N VAL A 371 15.75 -3.30 22.97
CA VAL A 371 15.85 -3.51 21.52
C VAL A 371 17.17 -2.99 20.97
N THR A 372 17.60 -3.58 19.86
CA THR A 372 18.74 -3.07 19.09
C THR A 372 18.29 -2.70 17.67
N ALA A 373 18.56 -1.45 17.28
CA ALA A 373 18.39 -0.93 15.94
C ALA A 373 19.73 -0.68 15.24
N ILE A 374 19.70 -0.70 13.91
CA ILE A 374 20.83 -0.37 13.04
C ILE A 374 20.39 0.78 12.13
N THR A 375 21.22 1.82 12.03
CA THR A 375 20.96 2.96 11.15
C THR A 375 21.43 2.71 9.72
N GLY A 376 21.03 3.54 8.77
CA GLY A 376 21.51 3.52 7.40
C GLY A 376 23.02 3.72 7.28
N SER A 377 23.63 4.43 8.24
CA SER A 377 25.10 4.56 8.35
C SER A 377 25.78 3.36 8.99
N GLY A 378 25.02 2.39 9.52
CA GLY A 378 25.53 1.21 10.22
C GLY A 378 25.75 1.41 11.72
N ALA A 379 25.40 2.57 12.28
CA ALA A 379 25.49 2.82 13.72
C ALA A 379 24.49 1.95 14.49
N ARG A 380 24.88 1.50 15.69
CA ARG A 380 24.02 0.70 16.57
C ARG A 380 23.33 1.58 17.59
N VAL A 381 22.00 1.51 17.65
CA VAL A 381 21.21 2.17 18.69
C VAL A 381 20.62 1.10 19.60
N HIS A 382 21.05 1.08 20.86
CA HIS A 382 20.55 0.16 21.87
C HIS A 382 19.62 0.91 22.82
N VAL A 383 18.40 0.39 23.03
CA VAL A 383 17.43 1.00 23.95
C VAL A 383 17.03 -0.01 25.00
N ARG A 384 17.32 0.28 26.27
CA ARG A 384 16.85 -0.50 27.43
C ARG A 384 15.49 -0.01 27.87
N ALA A 385 14.56 -0.93 28.10
CA ALA A 385 13.19 -0.59 28.46
C ALA A 385 12.55 -1.61 29.39
N ARG A 386 11.58 -1.16 30.20
CA ARG A 386 10.76 -2.05 31.07
C ARG A 386 9.71 -2.81 30.26
N ALA A 387 9.26 -2.25 29.14
CA ALA A 387 8.35 -2.88 28.19
C ALA A 387 8.66 -2.46 26.74
N VAL A 388 8.20 -3.26 25.79
CA VAL A 388 8.35 -3.00 24.36
C VAL A 388 6.97 -2.98 23.71
N VAL A 389 6.63 -1.89 23.05
CA VAL A 389 5.46 -1.84 22.16
C VAL A 389 5.95 -2.11 20.73
N VAL A 390 5.34 -3.09 20.07
CA VAL A 390 5.63 -3.44 18.67
C VAL A 390 4.50 -2.92 17.79
N ALA A 391 4.84 -1.95 16.93
CA ALA A 391 3.94 -1.29 16.00
C ALA A 391 4.57 -1.15 14.60
N ALA A 392 5.27 -2.19 14.15
CA ALA A 392 6.02 -2.22 12.89
C ALA A 392 5.16 -2.54 11.66
N GLY A 393 3.85 -2.74 11.84
CA GLY A 393 2.87 -3.09 10.80
C GLY A 393 2.77 -4.60 10.55
N ALA A 394 1.68 -5.03 9.92
CA ALA A 394 1.32 -6.46 9.73
C ALA A 394 2.23 -7.27 8.80
N ILE A 395 3.35 -6.71 8.34
CA ILE A 395 4.43 -7.48 7.73
C ILE A 395 5.60 -7.60 8.69
N GLN A 396 6.05 -6.48 9.26
CA GLN A 396 7.29 -6.46 10.03
C GLN A 396 7.09 -6.82 11.50
N THR A 397 5.90 -6.65 12.07
CA THR A 397 5.59 -7.08 13.44
C THR A 397 5.78 -8.59 13.63
N PRO A 398 5.11 -9.49 12.87
CA PRO A 398 5.35 -10.92 13.04
C PRO A 398 6.81 -11.31 12.70
N ALA A 399 7.44 -10.64 11.73
CA ALA A 399 8.84 -10.88 11.39
C ALA A 399 9.79 -10.50 12.55
N LEU A 400 9.57 -9.36 13.21
CA LEU A 400 10.33 -8.93 14.38
C LEU A 400 10.14 -9.89 15.55
N LEU A 401 8.91 -10.31 15.84
CA LEU A 401 8.63 -11.29 16.89
C LEU A 401 9.38 -12.62 16.63
N ARG A 402 9.34 -13.12 15.38
CA ARG A 402 10.08 -14.33 14.97
C ARG A 402 11.59 -14.16 15.08
N ARG A 403 12.15 -13.04 14.59
CA ARG A 403 13.59 -12.72 14.73
C ARG A 403 14.03 -12.63 16.19
N SER A 404 13.12 -12.27 17.09
CA SER A 404 13.36 -12.15 18.53
C SER A 404 13.17 -13.47 19.29
N GLY A 405 12.92 -14.57 18.58
CA GLY A 405 12.86 -15.92 19.16
C GLY A 405 11.49 -16.37 19.65
N LEU A 406 10.43 -15.58 19.48
CA LEU A 406 9.07 -16.00 19.84
C LEU A 406 8.58 -17.08 18.86
N ARG A 407 7.98 -18.15 19.40
CA ARG A 407 7.67 -19.37 18.64
C ARG A 407 6.20 -19.65 18.42
N GLY A 408 5.29 -18.89 19.02
CA GLY A 408 3.84 -19.10 18.98
C GLY A 408 3.30 -19.35 17.57
N ASP A 409 2.45 -20.38 17.44
CA ASP A 409 1.99 -20.88 16.14
C ASP A 409 1.18 -19.85 15.34
N ALA A 410 0.49 -18.94 16.04
CA ALA A 410 -0.31 -17.89 15.41
C ALA A 410 0.52 -16.70 14.90
N ILE A 411 1.78 -16.55 15.34
CA ILE A 411 2.66 -15.44 14.89
C ILE A 411 2.96 -15.63 13.41
N GLY A 412 2.51 -14.68 12.59
CA GLY A 412 2.64 -14.71 11.14
C GLY A 412 1.47 -15.41 10.42
N ARG A 413 0.48 -15.95 11.13
CA ARG A 413 -0.73 -16.51 10.50
C ARG A 413 -1.85 -15.47 10.45
N TYR A 414 -2.93 -15.77 9.73
CA TYR A 414 -4.14 -14.95 9.68
C TYR A 414 -3.99 -13.58 9.01
N LEU A 415 -2.97 -13.41 8.16
CA LEU A 415 -2.80 -12.19 7.37
C LEU A 415 -4.03 -11.91 6.51
N ARG A 416 -4.57 -10.69 6.60
CA ARG A 416 -5.64 -10.15 5.74
C ARG A 416 -5.12 -8.98 4.94
N LEU A 417 -5.60 -8.85 3.70
CA LEU A 417 -5.03 -7.93 2.72
C LEU A 417 -6.05 -6.97 2.08
N HIS A 418 -7.35 -7.18 2.26
CA HIS A 418 -8.40 -6.51 1.48
C HIS A 418 -8.07 -6.43 -0.02
N PRO A 419 -8.16 -7.54 -0.78
CA PRO A 419 -7.82 -7.53 -2.21
C PRO A 419 -8.55 -6.42 -2.95
N ALA A 420 -7.77 -5.47 -3.48
CA ALA A 420 -8.29 -4.32 -4.21
C ALA A 420 -8.08 -4.50 -5.72
N ALA A 421 -9.14 -4.33 -6.51
CA ALA A 421 -9.08 -4.24 -7.96
C ALA A 421 -9.61 -2.88 -8.43
N ALA A 422 -9.40 -2.55 -9.71
CA ALA A 422 -9.92 -1.33 -10.32
C ALA A 422 -10.58 -1.63 -11.66
N VAL A 423 -11.69 -0.94 -11.92
CA VAL A 423 -12.35 -0.86 -13.22
C VAL A 423 -12.32 0.59 -13.67
N TYR A 424 -12.00 0.80 -14.95
CA TYR A 424 -11.81 2.11 -15.56
C TYR A 424 -12.89 2.38 -16.58
N GLY A 425 -13.39 3.62 -16.60
CA GLY A 425 -14.29 4.14 -17.64
C GLY A 425 -13.65 5.34 -18.32
N VAL A 426 -13.68 5.40 -19.64
CA VAL A 426 -13.28 6.57 -20.43
C VAL A 426 -14.53 7.36 -20.80
N PHE A 427 -14.45 8.68 -20.68
CA PHE A 427 -15.56 9.62 -20.85
C PHE A 427 -15.29 10.63 -21.97
N ASP A 428 -16.34 11.33 -22.40
CA ASP A 428 -16.25 12.44 -23.36
C ASP A 428 -15.97 13.78 -22.67
N GLU A 429 -16.29 13.91 -21.39
CA GLU A 429 -15.84 14.99 -20.52
C GLU A 429 -14.39 14.79 -20.05
N GLU A 430 -13.78 15.87 -19.55
CA GLU A 430 -12.48 15.80 -18.89
C GLU A 430 -12.70 15.54 -17.39
N ILE A 431 -11.96 14.59 -16.83
CA ILE A 431 -12.09 14.11 -15.44
C ILE A 431 -10.90 14.54 -14.57
N ARG A 432 -9.68 14.51 -15.13
CA ARG A 432 -8.40 14.69 -14.41
C ARG A 432 -8.35 13.90 -13.10
N PRO A 433 -8.27 12.56 -13.17
CA PRO A 433 -8.47 11.71 -12.00
C PRO A 433 -7.42 11.91 -10.89
N TRP A 434 -6.34 12.64 -11.14
CA TRP A 434 -5.30 13.01 -10.18
C TRP A 434 -5.61 14.26 -9.34
N GLU A 435 -6.68 15.00 -9.62
CA GLU A 435 -7.08 16.20 -8.87
C GLU A 435 -8.16 15.91 -7.82
N GLY A 436 -8.36 16.86 -6.89
CA GLY A 436 -9.48 16.85 -5.93
C GLY A 436 -9.19 16.16 -4.60
N GLY A 437 -10.16 16.21 -3.67
CA GLY A 437 -10.10 15.48 -2.40
C GLY A 437 -9.89 13.98 -2.60
N LEU A 438 -9.24 13.31 -1.64
CA LEU A 438 -9.00 11.87 -1.71
C LEU A 438 -10.22 11.08 -1.25
N GLN A 439 -10.74 10.21 -2.12
CA GLN A 439 -11.86 9.30 -1.86
C GLN A 439 -13.01 9.98 -1.10
N THR A 440 -13.80 10.83 -1.76
CA THR A 440 -14.85 11.59 -1.05
C THR A 440 -16.21 10.89 -1.10
N ARG A 441 -16.33 9.82 -1.88
CA ARG A 441 -17.54 9.01 -2.03
C ARG A 441 -17.28 7.52 -1.86
N ILE A 442 -18.26 6.84 -1.27
CA ILE A 442 -18.30 5.39 -1.10
C ILE A 442 -19.69 4.86 -1.45
N CYS A 443 -19.75 3.74 -2.15
CA CYS A 443 -20.96 2.94 -2.34
C CYS A 443 -20.76 1.57 -1.69
N ARG A 444 -21.77 1.14 -0.92
CA ARG A 444 -21.73 -0.07 -0.07
C ARG A 444 -22.75 -1.11 -0.49
N HIS A 445 -23.31 -0.99 -1.69
CA HIS A 445 -24.39 -1.86 -2.20
C HIS A 445 -24.09 -3.35 -1.98
N ASP A 446 -22.87 -3.77 -2.31
CA ASP A 446 -22.43 -5.16 -2.23
C ASP A 446 -21.54 -5.45 -1.00
N GLN A 447 -21.63 -4.67 0.08
CA GLN A 447 -20.76 -4.87 1.25
C GLN A 447 -21.04 -6.15 2.03
N ASN A 448 -22.23 -6.74 1.84
CA ASN A 448 -22.72 -7.89 2.62
C ASN A 448 -23.35 -8.95 1.70
N LEU A 449 -22.55 -9.54 0.81
CA LEU A 449 -23.00 -10.51 -0.18
C LEU A 449 -23.37 -11.87 0.44
N ASP A 450 -22.84 -12.21 1.61
CA ASP A 450 -23.11 -13.49 2.29
C ASP A 450 -24.05 -13.39 3.50
N GLY A 451 -24.55 -12.19 3.81
CA GLY A 451 -25.39 -11.91 4.97
C GLY A 451 -24.64 -11.79 6.30
N ARG A 452 -23.30 -11.95 6.32
CA ARG A 452 -22.43 -11.88 7.52
C ARG A 452 -21.35 -10.81 7.43
N GLY A 453 -21.55 -9.81 6.57
CA GLY A 453 -20.65 -8.68 6.41
C GLY A 453 -19.49 -8.91 5.44
N TYR A 454 -19.46 -10.03 4.72
CA TYR A 454 -18.44 -10.29 3.70
C TYR A 454 -18.95 -9.88 2.31
N GLY A 455 -18.17 -9.04 1.64
CA GLY A 455 -18.60 -8.32 0.44
C GLY A 455 -17.51 -7.40 -0.09
N VAL A 456 -17.94 -6.43 -0.88
CA VAL A 456 -17.09 -5.41 -1.48
C VAL A 456 -17.64 -4.02 -1.22
N ILE A 457 -16.74 -3.05 -1.12
CA ILE A 457 -17.09 -1.63 -1.18
C ILE A 457 -16.52 -1.00 -2.43
N TYR A 458 -17.24 0.01 -2.94
CA TYR A 458 -16.88 0.79 -4.10
C TYR A 458 -16.41 2.17 -3.67
N GLU A 459 -15.21 2.53 -4.08
CA GLU A 459 -14.61 3.83 -3.79
C GLU A 459 -13.97 4.39 -5.05
N THR A 460 -13.79 5.71 -5.12
CA THR A 460 -12.82 6.27 -6.07
C THR A 460 -11.50 6.52 -5.36
N GLY A 461 -10.41 6.68 -6.12
CA GLY A 461 -9.12 7.11 -5.60
C GLY A 461 -8.38 7.91 -6.67
N PRO A 462 -7.47 8.82 -6.30
CA PRO A 462 -6.72 9.58 -7.29
C PRO A 462 -5.94 8.62 -8.18
N VAL A 463 -5.79 8.96 -9.46
CA VAL A 463 -5.02 8.15 -10.41
C VAL A 463 -4.00 9.02 -11.12
N GLN A 464 -2.80 9.05 -10.55
CA GLN A 464 -1.60 9.55 -11.21
C GLN A 464 -1.03 8.51 -12.20
N PRO A 465 -0.20 8.93 -13.17
CA PRO A 465 0.36 8.03 -14.18
C PRO A 465 1.09 6.80 -13.59
N GLY A 466 1.90 6.98 -12.55
CA GLY A 466 2.60 5.88 -11.89
C GLY A 466 1.65 4.88 -11.21
N LEU A 467 0.68 5.37 -10.44
CA LEU A 467 -0.31 4.54 -9.77
C LEU A 467 -1.22 3.78 -10.78
N ALA A 468 -1.61 4.41 -11.87
CA ALA A 468 -2.43 3.81 -12.93
C ALA A 468 -1.84 2.50 -13.46
N VAL A 469 -0.52 2.48 -13.69
CA VAL A 469 0.22 1.32 -14.20
C VAL A 469 0.08 0.10 -13.30
N GLY A 470 -0.05 0.30 -11.98
CA GLY A 470 -0.20 -0.78 -11.01
C GLY A 470 -1.45 -1.64 -11.24
N PHE A 471 -2.52 -1.04 -11.75
CA PHE A 471 -3.83 -1.68 -11.95
C PHE A 471 -4.22 -1.87 -13.42
N MET A 472 -3.50 -1.25 -14.36
CA MET A 472 -3.75 -1.44 -15.80
C MET A 472 -2.98 -2.64 -16.37
N ASN A 473 -3.61 -3.37 -17.30
CA ASN A 473 -2.91 -4.36 -18.10
C ASN A 473 -2.04 -3.73 -19.21
N TRP A 474 -1.22 -4.55 -19.87
CA TRP A 474 -0.45 -4.13 -21.04
C TRP A 474 -0.73 -5.08 -22.21
N ARG A 475 -1.24 -4.52 -23.33
CA ARG A 475 -1.56 -5.22 -24.59
C ARG A 475 -0.72 -4.68 -25.76
N GLY A 476 0.51 -4.30 -25.48
CA GLY A 476 1.40 -3.65 -26.44
C GLY A 476 1.63 -2.17 -26.14
N ALA A 477 2.74 -1.66 -26.65
CA ALA A 477 3.21 -0.30 -26.38
C ALA A 477 2.22 0.77 -26.87
N ALA A 478 1.66 0.58 -28.07
CA ALA A 478 0.69 1.51 -28.65
C ALA A 478 -0.61 1.57 -27.82
N ALA A 479 -1.11 0.42 -27.37
CA ALA A 479 -2.31 0.34 -26.53
C ALA A 479 -2.09 1.00 -25.16
N HIS A 480 -0.91 0.81 -24.56
CA HIS A 480 -0.56 1.48 -23.31
C HIS A 480 -0.49 3.00 -23.49
N ARG A 481 0.23 3.49 -24.52
CA ARG A 481 0.34 4.93 -24.80
C ARG A 481 -1.03 5.55 -25.04
N SER A 482 -1.89 4.90 -25.83
CA SER A 482 -3.26 5.37 -26.08
C SER A 482 -4.05 5.56 -24.77
N ARG A 483 -3.97 4.60 -23.84
CA ARG A 483 -4.61 4.72 -22.52
C ARG A 483 -4.04 5.86 -21.67
N MET A 484 -2.72 6.04 -21.69
CA MET A 484 -2.10 7.13 -20.94
C MET A 484 -2.55 8.49 -21.47
N LEU A 485 -2.64 8.66 -22.80
CA LEU A 485 -3.15 9.89 -23.41
C LEU A 485 -4.63 10.17 -23.08
N GLU A 486 -5.42 9.13 -22.85
CA GLU A 486 -6.83 9.25 -22.42
C GLU A 486 -6.99 9.38 -20.88
N LEU A 487 -5.90 9.38 -20.10
CA LEU A 487 -5.99 9.34 -18.64
C LEU A 487 -6.74 10.56 -18.07
N ALA A 488 -6.57 11.74 -18.68
CA ALA A 488 -7.31 12.95 -18.30
C ALA A 488 -8.83 12.80 -18.41
N ARG A 489 -9.32 11.84 -19.19
CA ARG A 489 -10.75 11.55 -19.41
C ARG A 489 -11.18 10.21 -18.81
N THR A 490 -10.35 9.64 -17.94
CA THR A 490 -10.58 8.32 -17.37
C THR A 490 -11.04 8.45 -15.92
N GLY A 491 -12.22 7.92 -15.60
CA GLY A 491 -12.69 7.68 -14.24
C GLY A 491 -12.33 6.27 -13.77
N VAL A 492 -12.30 6.08 -12.46
CA VAL A 492 -11.99 4.77 -11.83
C VAL A 492 -12.99 4.46 -10.73
N VAL A 493 -13.41 3.20 -10.66
CA VAL A 493 -14.10 2.62 -9.51
C VAL A 493 -13.21 1.51 -8.96
N GLY A 494 -12.70 1.74 -7.74
CA GLY A 494 -12.00 0.75 -6.95
C GLY A 494 -12.98 -0.24 -6.31
N VAL A 495 -12.59 -1.50 -6.26
CA VAL A 495 -13.33 -2.60 -5.65
C VAL A 495 -12.49 -3.13 -4.51
N ILE A 496 -12.91 -2.92 -3.27
CA ILE A 496 -12.20 -3.39 -2.07
C ILE A 496 -12.97 -4.56 -1.47
N THR A 497 -12.40 -5.77 -1.53
CA THR A 497 -13.04 -6.97 -1.00
C THR A 497 -12.64 -7.19 0.46
N ARG A 498 -13.60 -7.38 1.37
CA ARG A 498 -13.33 -7.91 2.71
C ARG A 498 -12.99 -9.39 2.60
N ASP A 499 -11.74 -9.75 2.81
CA ASP A 499 -11.28 -11.14 2.68
C ASP A 499 -11.57 -11.97 3.93
N ARG A 500 -12.17 -13.14 3.72
CA ARG A 500 -12.45 -14.13 4.76
C ARG A 500 -11.26 -15.03 5.00
N ASP A 501 -10.70 -15.58 3.92
CA ASP A 501 -9.58 -16.53 4.02
C ASP A 501 -8.25 -15.76 4.09
N HIS A 502 -7.23 -16.41 4.63
CA HIS A 502 -6.06 -15.70 5.13
C HIS A 502 -4.74 -16.13 4.49
N GLY A 503 -3.79 -15.19 4.44
CA GLY A 503 -2.41 -15.45 4.09
C GLY A 503 -1.53 -15.76 5.30
N SER A 504 -0.22 -15.63 5.11
CA SER A 504 0.78 -15.68 6.16
C SER A 504 1.98 -14.77 5.90
N VAL A 505 2.70 -14.47 6.96
CA VAL A 505 4.00 -13.80 6.96
C VAL A 505 5.00 -14.70 7.68
N SER A 506 6.04 -15.11 6.98
CA SER A 506 7.17 -15.85 7.54
C SER A 506 8.46 -15.03 7.39
N ILE A 507 9.59 -15.58 7.84
CA ILE A 507 10.91 -15.00 7.58
C ILE A 507 11.76 -15.99 6.79
N ASP A 508 12.57 -15.48 5.87
CA ASP A 508 13.57 -16.29 5.18
C ASP A 508 14.83 -16.52 6.05
N ARG A 509 15.84 -17.19 5.48
CA ARG A 509 17.10 -17.50 6.18
C ARG A 509 17.91 -16.26 6.58
N SER A 510 17.66 -15.12 5.95
CA SER A 510 18.27 -13.82 6.29
C SER A 510 17.45 -13.02 7.31
N GLY A 511 16.29 -13.54 7.72
CA GLY A 511 15.39 -12.87 8.65
C GLY A 511 14.46 -11.84 8.00
N GLU A 512 14.43 -11.76 6.68
CA GLU A 512 13.55 -10.86 5.94
C GLU A 512 12.15 -11.44 5.78
N ALA A 513 11.14 -10.57 5.82
CA ALA A 513 9.75 -10.98 5.75
C ALA A 513 9.39 -11.55 4.37
N VAL A 514 8.65 -12.66 4.38
CA VAL A 514 8.09 -13.31 3.19
C VAL A 514 6.58 -13.38 3.36
N VAL A 515 5.84 -12.78 2.43
CA VAL A 515 4.38 -12.71 2.46
C VAL A 515 3.81 -13.73 1.50
N SER A 516 2.89 -14.58 1.96
CA SER A 516 2.16 -15.54 1.13
C SER A 516 0.67 -15.27 1.24
N TYR A 517 0.00 -15.19 0.10
CA TYR A 517 -1.44 -15.02 0.03
C TYR A 517 -1.95 -15.48 -1.33
N ARG A 518 -3.03 -16.26 -1.31
CA ARG A 518 -3.78 -16.66 -2.50
C ARG A 518 -5.23 -16.30 -2.30
N LEU A 519 -5.83 -15.70 -3.33
CA LEU A 519 -7.25 -15.39 -3.32
C LEU A 519 -8.03 -16.71 -3.30
N SER A 520 -8.85 -16.91 -2.27
CA SER A 520 -9.67 -18.10 -2.14
C SER A 520 -10.79 -18.12 -3.18
N ASP A 521 -11.42 -19.27 -3.37
CA ASP A 521 -12.61 -19.37 -4.23
C ASP A 521 -13.75 -18.49 -3.74
N TYR A 522 -13.88 -18.36 -2.42
CA TYR A 522 -14.89 -17.53 -1.78
C TYR A 522 -14.62 -16.04 -2.02
N ASP A 523 -13.42 -15.56 -1.69
CA ASP A 523 -13.06 -14.14 -1.85
C ASP A 523 -13.03 -13.75 -3.33
N ARG A 524 -12.65 -14.68 -4.22
CA ARG A 524 -12.73 -14.50 -5.67
C ARG A 524 -14.15 -14.26 -6.15
N ALA A 525 -15.14 -15.00 -5.65
CA ALA A 525 -16.53 -14.81 -6.05
C ALA A 525 -17.05 -13.41 -5.66
N HIS A 526 -16.65 -12.90 -4.50
CA HIS A 526 -17.01 -11.56 -4.02
C HIS A 526 -16.31 -10.48 -4.86
N LEU A 527 -15.00 -10.61 -5.08
CA LEU A 527 -14.24 -9.70 -5.95
C LEU A 527 -14.80 -9.63 -7.37
N ARG A 528 -15.19 -10.79 -7.94
CA ARG A 528 -15.80 -10.88 -9.27
C ARG A 528 -17.13 -10.13 -9.32
N THR A 529 -17.98 -10.28 -8.30
CA THR A 529 -19.23 -9.50 -8.16
C THR A 529 -18.92 -8.01 -8.10
N GLY A 530 -17.90 -7.64 -7.32
CA GLY A 530 -17.40 -6.27 -7.29
C GLY A 530 -16.98 -5.71 -8.65
N ILE A 531 -16.14 -6.42 -9.40
CA ILE A 531 -15.70 -5.98 -10.74
C ILE A 531 -16.89 -5.83 -11.70
N SER A 532 -17.90 -6.72 -11.60
CA SER A 532 -19.16 -6.60 -12.34
C SER A 532 -19.91 -5.32 -11.96
N GLY A 533 -20.12 -5.05 -10.68
CA GLY A 533 -20.84 -3.85 -10.22
C GLY A 533 -20.12 -2.54 -10.51
N ALA A 534 -18.78 -2.53 -10.44
CA ALA A 534 -17.97 -1.37 -10.82
C ALA A 534 -18.14 -1.03 -12.33
N ALA A 535 -18.24 -2.04 -13.20
CA ALA A 535 -18.55 -1.82 -14.62
C ALA A 535 -19.96 -1.25 -14.81
N GLN A 536 -20.96 -1.72 -14.06
CA GLN A 536 -22.33 -1.17 -14.09
C GLN A 536 -22.35 0.30 -13.66
N ILE A 537 -21.66 0.65 -12.58
CA ILE A 537 -21.54 2.04 -12.12
C ILE A 537 -20.96 2.91 -13.24
N LEU A 538 -19.86 2.48 -13.88
CA LEU A 538 -19.21 3.26 -14.93
C LEU A 538 -20.09 3.40 -16.18
N GLU A 539 -20.80 2.34 -16.57
CA GLU A 539 -21.73 2.37 -17.71
C GLU A 539 -22.90 3.32 -17.42
N ALA A 540 -23.52 3.21 -16.25
CA ALA A 540 -24.59 4.09 -15.80
C ALA A 540 -24.12 5.55 -15.64
N ALA A 541 -22.84 5.76 -15.32
CA ALA A 541 -22.23 7.09 -15.29
C ALA A 541 -21.95 7.67 -16.70
N GLY A 542 -22.13 6.90 -17.77
CA GLY A 542 -21.97 7.36 -19.16
C GLY A 542 -20.58 7.11 -19.77
N ALA A 543 -19.81 6.13 -19.27
CA ALA A 543 -18.52 5.80 -19.88
C ALA A 543 -18.70 5.26 -21.31
N ARG A 544 -17.97 5.82 -22.28
CA ARG A 544 -17.96 5.32 -23.67
C ARG A 544 -17.12 4.06 -23.87
N ARG A 545 -16.23 3.77 -22.93
CA ARG A 545 -15.37 2.58 -22.94
C ARG A 545 -15.04 2.16 -21.52
N ILE A 546 -15.19 0.87 -21.22
CA ILE A 546 -14.98 0.30 -19.88
C ILE A 546 -13.97 -0.84 -19.97
N PHE A 547 -13.04 -0.93 -19.03
CA PHE A 547 -12.06 -2.01 -18.97
C PHE A 547 -11.57 -2.28 -17.54
N SER A 548 -11.07 -3.50 -17.31
CA SER A 548 -10.54 -3.93 -16.00
C SER A 548 -9.04 -4.19 -16.04
N GLY A 549 -8.45 -4.45 -14.87
CA GLY A 549 -7.05 -4.84 -14.71
C GLY A 549 -6.68 -6.25 -15.19
N HIS A 550 -7.57 -6.97 -15.87
CA HIS A 550 -7.27 -8.31 -16.41
C HIS A 550 -6.22 -8.23 -17.53
N GLN A 551 -5.18 -9.05 -17.44
CA GLN A 551 -4.08 -9.08 -18.43
C GLN A 551 -4.58 -9.39 -19.84
N ALA A 552 -5.63 -10.19 -19.96
CA ALA A 552 -6.28 -10.55 -21.22
C ALA A 552 -6.92 -9.34 -21.97
N GLY A 553 -7.07 -8.17 -21.31
CA GLY A 553 -7.66 -6.99 -21.95
C GLY A 553 -9.17 -6.96 -21.95
N VAL A 554 -9.78 -7.40 -20.84
CA VAL A 554 -11.23 -7.43 -20.65
C VAL A 554 -11.80 -6.01 -20.62
N GLY A 555 -12.71 -5.71 -21.55
CA GLY A 555 -13.34 -4.41 -21.72
C GLY A 555 -14.41 -4.42 -22.82
N TYR A 556 -15.21 -3.36 -22.88
CA TYR A 556 -16.29 -3.17 -23.86
C TYR A 556 -16.57 -1.67 -24.07
N GLU A 557 -17.37 -1.35 -25.10
CA GLU A 557 -17.83 -0.01 -25.44
C GLU A 557 -19.37 -0.03 -25.45
N PRO A 558 -20.03 0.47 -24.38
CA PRO A 558 -21.48 0.44 -24.25
C PRO A 558 -22.19 0.93 -25.51
N GLY A 559 -23.14 0.14 -26.02
CA GLY A 559 -23.93 0.46 -27.21
C GLY A 559 -23.17 0.40 -28.56
N ILE A 560 -21.85 0.16 -28.55
CA ILE A 560 -21.02 0.12 -29.77
C ILE A 560 -20.45 -1.29 -29.99
N ARG A 561 -19.77 -1.86 -28.99
CA ARG A 561 -19.02 -3.11 -29.13
C ARG A 561 -18.93 -3.84 -27.80
N GLY A 562 -19.53 -5.03 -27.77
CA GLY A 562 -19.63 -5.84 -26.55
C GLY A 562 -20.73 -5.34 -25.62
N SER A 563 -20.84 -5.97 -24.46
CA SER A 563 -21.84 -5.70 -23.43
C SER A 563 -21.28 -5.99 -22.04
N HIS A 564 -21.96 -5.53 -21.00
CA HIS A 564 -21.63 -5.86 -19.61
C HIS A 564 -21.58 -7.39 -19.38
N ALA A 565 -22.53 -8.14 -19.93
CA ALA A 565 -22.55 -9.60 -19.82
C ALA A 565 -21.32 -10.26 -20.46
N GLU A 566 -20.89 -9.78 -21.64
CA GLU A 566 -19.68 -10.27 -22.31
C GLU A 566 -18.39 -9.85 -21.58
N PHE A 567 -18.36 -8.65 -20.98
CA PHE A 567 -17.27 -8.21 -20.11
C PHE A 567 -17.10 -9.15 -18.93
N VAL A 568 -18.19 -9.50 -18.27
CA VAL A 568 -18.21 -10.42 -17.14
C VAL A 568 -17.75 -11.83 -17.56
N ALA A 569 -18.28 -12.36 -18.66
CA ALA A 569 -17.86 -13.65 -19.20
C ALA A 569 -16.38 -13.69 -19.59
N ALA A 570 -15.87 -12.60 -20.18
CA ALA A 570 -14.46 -12.47 -20.53
C ALA A 570 -13.55 -12.39 -19.28
N GLY A 571 -14.00 -11.72 -18.21
CA GLY A 571 -13.34 -11.74 -16.90
C GLY A 571 -13.26 -13.14 -16.32
N ASP A 572 -14.38 -13.88 -16.32
CA ASP A 572 -14.46 -15.26 -15.84
C ASP A 572 -13.53 -16.19 -16.65
N ALA A 573 -13.46 -16.01 -17.97
CA ALA A 573 -12.54 -16.76 -18.84
C ALA A 573 -11.05 -16.39 -18.63
N ALA A 574 -10.76 -15.13 -18.33
CA ALA A 574 -9.40 -14.65 -18.07
C ALA A 574 -8.86 -15.11 -16.70
N GLY A 575 -9.75 -15.17 -15.69
CA GLY A 575 -9.48 -15.63 -14.33
C GLY A 575 -8.82 -14.58 -13.41
N TYR A 576 -8.73 -14.95 -12.13
CA TYR A 576 -8.31 -14.04 -11.02
C TYR A 576 -7.10 -14.57 -10.23
N GLY A 577 -6.41 -15.58 -10.73
CA GLY A 577 -5.20 -16.10 -10.10
C GLY A 577 -3.97 -15.21 -10.35
N PRO A 578 -2.79 -15.65 -9.91
CA PRO A 578 -1.59 -14.84 -9.99
C PRO A 578 -1.27 -14.39 -11.42
N GLY A 579 -1.08 -13.08 -11.57
CA GLY A 579 -0.82 -12.41 -12.84
C GLY A 579 -1.96 -12.45 -13.86
N GLN A 580 -3.19 -12.80 -13.48
CA GLN A 580 -4.34 -12.77 -14.40
C GLN A 580 -5.13 -11.47 -14.30
N CYS A 581 -5.40 -11.00 -13.07
CA CYS A 581 -6.00 -9.70 -12.79
C CYS A 581 -5.09 -8.90 -11.85
N ALA A 582 -4.82 -7.64 -12.18
CA ALA A 582 -4.03 -6.77 -11.33
C ALA A 582 -4.80 -6.46 -10.03
N MET A 583 -4.16 -6.72 -8.89
CA MET A 583 -4.70 -6.49 -7.55
C MET A 583 -3.60 -5.96 -6.63
N ALA A 584 -4.00 -5.15 -5.65
CA ALA A 584 -3.11 -4.62 -4.63
C ALA A 584 -3.71 -4.76 -3.23
N ALA A 585 -2.84 -4.73 -2.22
CA ALA A 585 -3.20 -4.61 -0.82
C ALA A 585 -2.67 -3.28 -0.27
N LEU A 586 -3.60 -2.42 0.16
CA LEU A 586 -3.32 -1.19 0.89
C LEU A 586 -3.63 -1.35 2.40
N HIS A 587 -4.42 -2.36 2.76
CA HIS A 587 -4.86 -2.65 4.12
C HIS A 587 -4.31 -4.01 4.56
N ILE A 588 -3.17 -3.98 5.25
CA ILE A 588 -2.43 -5.19 5.65
C ILE A 588 -2.63 -5.43 7.14
N MET A 589 -3.24 -6.54 7.53
CA MET A 589 -3.80 -6.75 8.87
C MET A 589 -3.64 -8.19 9.39
N GLY A 590 -3.84 -8.40 10.69
CA GLY A 590 -4.15 -9.69 11.32
C GLY A 590 -3.02 -10.70 11.50
N SER A 591 -1.81 -10.41 10.99
CA SER A 591 -0.67 -11.34 11.01
C SER A 591 -0.10 -11.68 12.40
N ALA A 592 -0.52 -10.97 13.45
CA ALA A 592 -0.19 -11.23 14.84
C ALA A 592 -1.45 -10.99 15.71
N ARG A 593 -2.58 -11.56 15.27
CA ARG A 593 -3.91 -11.29 15.84
C ARG A 593 -3.99 -11.49 17.35
N MET A 594 -4.84 -10.69 17.99
CA MET A 594 -5.34 -10.93 19.34
C MET A 594 -6.40 -12.03 19.37
N GLY A 595 -6.60 -12.61 20.55
CA GLY A 595 -7.61 -13.64 20.81
C GLY A 595 -7.56 -14.13 22.25
N ASP A 596 -8.32 -15.18 22.55
CA ASP A 596 -8.47 -15.74 23.90
C ASP A 596 -7.48 -16.87 24.24
N SER A 597 -6.68 -17.32 23.27
CA SER A 597 -5.79 -18.47 23.44
C SER A 597 -4.50 -18.37 22.65
N ARG A 598 -3.38 -18.74 23.29
CA ARG A 598 -2.05 -18.89 22.67
C ARG A 598 -2.01 -19.82 21.45
N ARG A 599 -2.96 -20.76 21.34
CA ARG A 599 -3.05 -21.69 20.20
C ARG A 599 -3.55 -20.98 18.94
N THR A 600 -4.45 -20.02 19.10
CA THR A 600 -5.18 -19.38 18.01
C THR A 600 -4.76 -17.92 17.78
N SER A 601 -4.04 -17.29 18.71
CA SER A 601 -3.66 -15.87 18.66
C SER A 601 -2.21 -15.64 19.06
N ALA A 602 -1.61 -14.56 18.54
CA ALA A 602 -0.25 -14.16 18.89
C ALA A 602 -0.21 -13.34 20.18
N THR A 603 -1.29 -12.60 20.45
CA THR A 603 -1.46 -11.80 21.66
C THR A 603 -2.76 -12.13 22.36
N ASP A 604 -2.81 -11.81 23.65
CA ASP A 604 -4.04 -11.80 24.42
C ASP A 604 -4.94 -10.59 24.04
N PRO A 605 -6.12 -10.44 24.66
CA PRO A 605 -7.04 -9.32 24.40
C PRO A 605 -6.47 -7.93 24.76
N ASP A 606 -5.37 -7.85 25.51
CA ASP A 606 -4.67 -6.60 25.86
C ASP A 606 -3.52 -6.28 24.88
N GLY A 607 -3.35 -7.12 23.86
CA GLY A 607 -2.25 -7.01 22.90
C GLY A 607 -0.92 -7.52 23.43
N ALA A 608 -0.85 -8.06 24.65
CA ALA A 608 0.39 -8.63 25.17
C ALA A 608 0.68 -9.99 24.53
N THR A 609 1.93 -10.24 24.13
CA THR A 609 2.28 -11.54 23.56
C THR A 609 2.18 -12.63 24.63
N TRP A 610 1.65 -13.80 24.26
CA TRP A 610 1.49 -14.92 25.20
C TRP A 610 2.80 -15.49 25.75
N GLU A 611 3.93 -15.28 25.05
CA GLU A 611 5.23 -15.83 25.46
C GLU A 611 6.03 -14.86 26.32
N VAL A 612 5.90 -13.56 26.03
CA VAL A 612 6.66 -12.47 26.66
C VAL A 612 5.68 -11.33 26.96
N PRO A 613 4.99 -11.35 28.11
CA PRO A 613 3.85 -10.46 28.37
C PRO A 613 4.16 -8.96 28.48
N ASN A 614 5.44 -8.57 28.50
CA ASN A 614 5.86 -7.16 28.42
C ASN A 614 6.26 -6.72 27.01
N ILE A 615 5.99 -7.56 25.99
CA ILE A 615 5.89 -7.15 24.59
C ILE A 615 4.41 -6.98 24.28
N VAL A 616 3.99 -5.78 23.89
CA VAL A 616 2.60 -5.43 23.53
C VAL A 616 2.53 -5.04 22.07
N VAL A 617 1.62 -5.63 21.30
CA VAL A 617 1.38 -5.27 19.90
C VAL A 617 0.31 -4.19 19.82
N ALA A 618 0.58 -3.14 19.07
CA ALA A 618 -0.31 -1.98 18.92
C ALA A 618 -0.34 -1.49 17.46
N ASP A 619 -0.61 -2.38 16.51
CA ASP A 619 -0.78 -2.03 15.09
C ASP A 619 -1.81 -2.95 14.40
N ALA A 620 -2.00 -2.79 13.10
CA ALA A 620 -2.94 -3.59 12.30
C ALA A 620 -2.74 -5.12 12.38
N SER A 621 -1.54 -5.58 12.76
CA SER A 621 -1.24 -7.01 12.87
C SER A 621 -2.07 -7.68 13.95
N CYS A 622 -2.52 -6.95 14.98
CA CYS A 622 -3.30 -7.53 16.07
C CYS A 622 -4.79 -7.69 15.75
N PHE A 623 -5.26 -7.29 14.58
CA PHE A 623 -6.68 -7.45 14.22
C PHE A 623 -7.12 -8.93 14.24
N PRO A 624 -8.27 -9.29 14.84
CA PRO A 624 -8.79 -10.67 14.81
C PRO A 624 -9.04 -11.20 13.38
N THR A 625 -9.64 -10.37 12.52
CA THR A 625 -9.85 -10.60 11.09
C THR A 625 -9.93 -9.25 10.35
N SER A 626 -10.28 -9.25 9.06
CA SER A 626 -10.38 -8.05 8.21
C SER A 626 -11.46 -7.09 8.71
N SER A 627 -11.21 -5.78 8.61
CA SER A 627 -12.10 -4.74 9.14
C SER A 627 -13.28 -4.37 8.22
N GLY A 628 -13.28 -4.81 6.96
CA GLY A 628 -14.29 -4.43 5.95
C GLY A 628 -14.22 -2.97 5.48
N VAL A 629 -13.56 -2.09 6.24
CA VAL A 629 -13.36 -0.66 5.93
C VAL A 629 -11.89 -0.27 6.10
N ASN A 630 -11.52 0.96 5.73
CA ASN A 630 -10.16 1.49 5.91
C ASN A 630 -9.74 1.44 7.39
N PRO A 631 -8.59 0.83 7.74
CA PRO A 631 -8.33 0.39 9.11
C PRO A 631 -7.71 1.44 10.02
N MET A 632 -7.39 2.65 9.56
CA MET A 632 -6.58 3.61 10.33
C MET A 632 -7.19 3.92 11.70
N VAL A 633 -8.47 4.33 11.75
CA VAL A 633 -9.17 4.67 12.99
C VAL A 633 -9.23 3.46 13.93
N THR A 634 -9.50 2.26 13.39
CA THR A 634 -9.50 1.01 14.15
C THR A 634 -8.12 0.67 14.74
N ILE A 635 -7.03 0.88 13.98
CA ILE A 635 -5.66 0.66 14.45
C ILE A 635 -5.35 1.56 15.64
N GLU A 636 -5.67 2.85 15.52
CA GLU A 636 -5.41 3.84 16.56
C GLU A 636 -6.26 3.56 17.82
N ALA A 637 -7.53 3.18 17.66
CA ALA A 637 -8.40 2.83 18.79
C ALA A 637 -7.90 1.60 19.56
N ILE A 638 -7.44 0.57 18.86
CA ILE A 638 -6.82 -0.60 19.51
C ILE A 638 -5.52 -0.21 20.23
N ALA A 639 -4.67 0.57 19.57
CA ALA A 639 -3.42 1.03 20.17
C ALA A 639 -3.66 1.87 21.42
N TYR A 640 -4.68 2.73 21.40
CA TYR A 640 -5.10 3.55 22.54
C TYR A 640 -5.49 2.66 23.74
N MET A 641 -6.33 1.64 23.54
CA MET A 641 -6.71 0.70 24.61
C MET A 641 -5.49 -0.07 25.15
N ASN A 642 -4.70 -0.68 24.26
CA ASN A 642 -3.55 -1.49 24.65
C ASN A 642 -2.50 -0.66 25.41
N ALA A 643 -2.26 0.58 24.98
CA ALA A 643 -1.34 1.50 25.64
C ALA A 643 -1.85 1.94 27.03
N LYS A 644 -3.14 2.21 27.20
CA LYS A 644 -3.72 2.53 28.52
C LYS A 644 -3.57 1.37 29.50
N ARG A 645 -3.83 0.14 29.06
CA ARG A 645 -3.68 -1.07 29.89
C ARG A 645 -2.21 -1.33 30.23
N LEU A 646 -1.30 -1.11 29.28
CA LEU A 646 0.14 -1.19 29.55
C LEU A 646 0.59 -0.13 30.55
N ALA A 647 0.13 1.12 30.41
CA ALA A 647 0.43 2.19 31.36
C ALA A 647 -0.01 1.83 32.78
N ALA A 648 -1.25 1.35 32.94
CA ALA A 648 -1.79 0.93 34.23
C ALA A 648 -1.00 -0.22 34.89
N ARG A 649 -0.36 -1.09 34.08
CA ARG A 649 0.51 -2.17 34.57
C ARG A 649 1.92 -1.70 34.97
N LEU A 650 2.34 -0.53 34.49
CA LEU A 650 3.69 0.02 34.73
C LEU A 650 3.69 1.17 35.76
N ALA A 651 2.52 1.74 36.04
CA ALA A 651 2.27 2.57 37.23
C ALA A 651 2.48 1.74 38.51
#